data_AF-A0A7C1VT06-F1
#
_entry.id   AF-A0A7C1VT06-F1
#
_cell.length_a   1.000
_cell.length_b   1.000
_cell.length_c   1.000
_cell.angle_alpha   90.00
_cell.angle_beta   90.00
_cell.angle_gamma   90.00
#
_symmetry.space_group_name_H-M   'P 1'
#
loop_
_entity.id
_entity.type
_entity.pdbx_description
1 polymer ?
#
loop_
_entity_poly.entity_id
_entity_poly.type
_entity_poly.pdbx_seq_one_letter_code
_entity_poly.pdbx_strand_id
1 'polypeptide(L)'
;MPDLVRKPEVDPERIDEGDNLHLGTWVWVYNHKPENGSDEIEGWLGCIVHVGSNYVKVEEPHTSRNSYHSERIHKDDISELLKIEPDPDSVIGKYIKEYKGEVQSLLGEAKRLVESLGLSTHMLPGGEDVSSRALVLVSETPDIKSHKNALVKAKDKTLPDIFKKIKENNSELVRWMSAKALPMMAMAGQTRHAVDDIEDRVFTIELYAGLLEEIELVRKGKPAGLDDKLHVMQRRCYMDEECLLGYKTGGIDITNLGQFDKWLSKKTNLERVLPFPRCMVAFQVRRYVKEREWDGTFGGVFIKVQLDQQDKLTFLYIRNGKRLYRLNTELTFGSKIFPDRDQYVLSENMWAKMFANKVEELVPDREYQDTLKTLKKRERERKQKEKKWKKKNPGRDGFHNPYMNYGVDFDKDVLRGYEPYDPTSVYYDDIHRKVERQIKQYNRIAVIVQGLLDRSKVLHPHPPAKLWTLEGFAAAVELVYDADRVLYAGETPDFGAYREKCNESMKQGSVTVGQEEYWEKKEAVKYMNGPCAPTNYIVKRHQPSGNPGPGFLARIDRWASRVRKATYRWERERQTYQWYYRQRTGPIQTGVVVPASQLFNVDAYQPGDYKQFFEDPRTRAGYLKWSEMLLAAEEYHAGNLKVDQEK
;
A
#
# COMPACT_ATOMS: atom_id res chain seq x y z
N MET A 1 -47.08 25.33 21.35
CA MET A 1 -47.31 25.12 22.80
C MET A 1 -46.29 24.11 23.29
N PRO A 2 -45.36 24.50 24.16
CA PRO A 2 -44.38 23.58 24.75
C PRO A 2 -44.86 23.14 26.14
N ASP A 3 -44.93 21.84 26.38
CA ASP A 3 -44.93 21.24 27.72
C ASP A 3 -44.02 20.01 27.66
N LEU A 4 -42.83 20.13 28.26
CA LEU A 4 -42.46 19.52 29.54
C LEU A 4 -41.79 18.15 29.39
N VAL A 5 -40.50 18.18 29.03
CA VAL A 5 -39.52 17.22 29.57
C VAL A 5 -38.75 17.98 30.64
N ARG A 6 -39.00 17.61 31.91
CA ARG A 6 -38.32 18.15 33.08
C ARG A 6 -36.81 17.97 32.94
N LYS A 7 -36.06 19.07 32.98
CA LYS A 7 -34.62 19.03 33.29
C LYS A 7 -34.46 18.44 34.70
N PRO A 8 -33.58 17.46 34.93
CA PRO A 8 -33.21 17.10 36.30
C PRO A 8 -32.53 18.31 36.95
N GLU A 9 -32.96 18.63 38.17
CA GLU A 9 -32.30 19.61 39.03
C GLU A 9 -30.82 19.21 39.18
N VAL A 10 -29.95 20.10 38.72
CA VAL A 10 -28.50 20.00 38.93
C VAL A 10 -28.24 20.48 40.34
N ASP A 11 -27.85 19.53 41.20
CA ASP A 11 -27.25 19.77 42.50
C ASP A 11 -25.96 20.60 42.31
N PRO A 12 -25.78 21.78 42.92
CA PRO A 12 -24.70 22.71 42.59
C PRO A 12 -23.32 22.33 43.15
N GLU A 13 -23.04 21.06 43.44
CA GLU A 13 -21.73 20.57 43.89
C GLU A 13 -21.18 19.39 43.07
N ARG A 14 -21.56 19.28 41.78
CA ARG A 14 -20.84 18.44 40.82
C ARG A 14 -19.82 19.29 40.06
N ILE A 15 -18.57 19.21 40.51
CA ILE A 15 -17.40 19.90 39.96
C ILE A 15 -17.26 19.59 38.46
N ASP A 16 -17.17 20.64 37.64
CA ASP A 16 -16.81 20.61 36.23
C ASP A 16 -15.41 19.97 36.05
N GLU A 17 -15.34 18.71 35.60
CA GLU A 17 -14.08 18.01 35.29
C GLU A 17 -13.61 18.20 33.82
N GLY A 18 -14.25 19.09 33.06
CA GLY A 18 -13.90 19.36 31.66
C GLY A 18 -12.75 20.36 31.44
N ASP A 19 -12.46 21.21 32.42
CA ASP A 19 -11.63 22.42 32.21
C ASP A 19 -10.15 22.30 32.57
N ASN A 20 -9.68 21.18 33.14
CA ASN A 20 -8.29 21.05 33.62
C ASN A 20 -7.41 20.06 32.84
N LEU A 21 -7.92 19.42 31.79
CA LEU A 21 -7.18 18.45 30.98
C LEU A 21 -6.72 19.10 29.67
N HIS A 22 -5.55 19.73 29.73
CA HIS A 22 -4.90 20.35 28.58
C HIS A 22 -3.68 19.54 28.10
N LEU A 23 -3.23 19.82 26.88
CA LEU A 23 -1.98 19.24 26.40
C LEU A 23 -0.82 19.57 27.32
N GLY A 24 0.00 18.56 27.61
CA GLY A 24 1.16 18.71 28.47
C GLY A 24 0.88 18.53 29.96
N THR A 25 -0.37 18.31 30.37
CA THR A 25 -0.72 17.97 31.75
C THR A 25 -0.23 16.56 32.09
N TRP A 26 0.35 16.40 33.27
CA TRP A 26 0.83 15.13 33.80
C TRP A 26 -0.24 14.44 34.65
N VAL A 27 -0.41 13.14 34.44
CA VAL A 27 -1.46 12.33 35.06
C VAL A 27 -0.91 10.96 35.46
N TRP A 28 -1.41 10.43 36.57
CA TRP A 28 -1.25 9.03 36.94
C TRP A 28 -2.33 8.21 36.26
N VAL A 29 -1.92 7.14 35.57
CA VAL A 29 -2.79 6.20 34.87
C VAL A 29 -2.88 4.92 35.68
N TYR A 30 -4.08 4.52 36.09
CA TYR A 30 -4.34 3.30 36.86
C TYR A 30 -5.00 2.23 35.97
N ASN A 31 -4.62 0.97 36.16
CA ASN A 31 -5.20 -0.15 35.41
C ASN A 31 -6.57 -0.57 35.95
N HIS A 32 -7.48 -0.95 35.05
CA HIS A 32 -8.86 -1.36 35.40
C HIS A 32 -8.98 -2.67 36.21
N LYS A 33 -7.89 -3.41 36.43
CA LYS A 33 -7.72 -4.55 37.36
C LYS A 33 -6.28 -5.07 37.29
N PRO A 34 -5.59 -5.34 38.41
CA PRO A 34 -4.38 -6.15 38.37
C PRO A 34 -4.74 -7.59 37.98
N GLU A 35 -4.15 -8.12 36.91
CA GLU A 35 -4.33 -9.53 36.49
C GLU A 35 -3.90 -10.53 37.60
N ASN A 36 -3.17 -10.06 38.61
CA ASN A 36 -2.52 -10.89 39.63
C ASN A 36 -2.98 -10.62 41.08
N GLY A 37 -4.20 -10.12 41.32
CA GLY A 37 -4.80 -10.13 42.67
C GLY A 37 -3.96 -9.53 43.81
N SER A 38 -3.00 -8.67 43.49
CA SER A 38 -2.19 -7.91 44.44
C SER A 38 -2.90 -6.59 44.73
N ASP A 39 -3.09 -6.27 46.01
CA ASP A 39 -3.78 -5.06 46.48
C ASP A 39 -3.02 -3.74 46.23
N GLU A 40 -1.87 -3.78 45.54
CA GLU A 40 -1.13 -2.58 45.13
C GLU A 40 -1.54 -2.18 43.70
N ILE A 41 -2.27 -1.06 43.59
CA ILE A 41 -2.61 -0.43 42.31
C ILE A 41 -1.34 0.25 41.78
N GLU A 42 -0.54 -0.47 40.99
CA GLU A 42 0.60 0.11 40.26
C GLU A 42 0.08 1.03 39.15
N GLY A 43 0.04 2.34 39.44
CA GLY A 43 -0.19 3.38 38.45
C GLY A 43 1.12 3.91 37.87
N TRP A 44 1.12 4.30 36.59
CA TRP A 44 2.30 4.90 35.94
C TRP A 44 2.08 6.38 35.64
N LEU A 45 3.16 7.17 35.65
CA LEU A 45 3.11 8.61 35.41
C LEU A 45 3.25 8.89 33.90
N GLY A 46 2.24 9.53 33.33
CA GLY A 46 2.19 9.87 31.91
C GLY A 46 1.88 11.33 31.65
N CYS A 47 2.17 11.77 30.43
CA CYS A 47 1.87 13.11 29.93
C CYS A 47 0.75 13.04 28.88
N ILE A 48 -0.22 13.95 28.95
CA ILE A 48 -1.27 14.08 27.95
C ILE A 48 -0.67 14.68 26.67
N VAL A 49 -0.55 13.84 25.64
CA VAL A 49 0.05 14.21 24.35
C VAL A 49 -0.97 14.50 23.26
N HIS A 50 -2.22 14.07 23.42
CA HIS A 50 -3.29 14.35 22.49
C HIS A 50 -4.63 14.42 23.21
N VAL A 51 -5.45 15.41 22.86
CA VAL A 51 -6.83 15.54 23.32
C VAL A 51 -7.72 15.44 22.09
N GLY A 52 -8.47 14.34 21.99
CA GLY A 52 -9.47 14.10 20.95
C GLY A 52 -10.85 14.60 21.35
N SER A 53 -11.83 14.37 20.48
CA SER A 53 -13.23 14.74 20.73
C SER A 53 -13.82 13.94 21.89
N ASN A 54 -13.51 12.64 21.97
CA ASN A 54 -14.05 11.69 22.95
C ASN A 54 -12.99 10.92 23.75
N TYR A 55 -11.69 11.18 23.51
CA TYR A 55 -10.60 10.49 24.22
C TYR A 55 -9.43 11.41 24.55
N VAL A 56 -8.59 10.97 25.47
CA VAL A 56 -7.29 11.57 25.78
C VAL A 56 -6.21 10.51 25.58
N LYS A 57 -5.10 10.89 24.91
CA LYS A 57 -3.93 10.02 24.76
C LYS A 57 -2.87 10.41 25.78
N VAL A 58 -2.45 9.43 26.56
CA VAL A 58 -1.37 9.58 27.54
C VAL A 58 -0.17 8.76 27.08
N GLU A 59 1.02 9.36 27.19
CA GLU A 59 2.28 8.69 26.90
C GLU A 59 3.24 8.81 28.07
N GLU A 60 3.92 7.71 28.34
CA GLU A 60 5.02 7.68 29.29
C GLU A 60 6.26 8.34 28.66
N PRO A 61 7.12 8.99 29.46
CA PRO A 61 8.45 9.38 28.99
C PRO A 61 9.13 8.24 28.26
N HIS A 62 9.74 8.51 27.11
CA HIS A 62 10.38 7.48 26.32
C HIS A 62 11.54 8.02 25.49
N THR A 63 12.45 7.12 25.12
CA THR A 63 13.52 7.38 24.16
C THR A 63 13.34 6.49 22.95
N SER A 64 13.99 6.80 21.82
CA SER A 64 13.84 6.08 20.54
C SER A 64 14.21 4.59 20.57
N ARG A 65 14.73 4.07 21.68
CA ARG A 65 15.22 2.70 21.83
C ARG A 65 14.46 1.86 22.86
N ASN A 66 13.53 2.43 23.64
CA ASN A 66 12.82 1.72 24.70
C ASN A 66 11.33 1.53 24.36
N SER A 67 10.74 0.42 24.80
CA SER A 67 9.29 0.23 24.85
C SER A 67 8.69 1.18 25.90
N TYR A 68 7.54 1.77 25.61
CA TYR A 68 6.88 2.72 26.49
C TYR A 68 5.38 2.46 26.57
N HIS A 69 4.77 2.84 27.69
CA HIS A 69 3.32 2.77 27.84
C HIS A 69 2.67 3.94 27.11
N SER A 70 1.67 3.63 26.29
CA SER A 70 0.79 4.61 25.65
C SER A 70 -0.62 4.09 25.64
N GLU A 71 -1.54 4.89 26.17
CA GLU A 71 -2.93 4.50 26.34
C GLU A 71 -3.86 5.61 25.85
N ARG A 72 -4.99 5.20 25.27
CA ARG A 72 -6.08 6.08 24.89
C ARG A 72 -7.22 5.82 25.85
N ILE A 73 -7.61 6.83 26.60
CA ILE A 73 -8.65 6.73 27.63
C ILE A 73 -9.86 7.50 27.16
N HIS A 74 -11.02 6.85 27.16
CA HIS A 74 -12.28 7.48 26.80
C HIS A 74 -12.67 8.53 27.85
N LYS A 75 -13.34 9.62 27.46
CA LYS A 75 -13.68 10.71 28.38
C LYS A 75 -14.55 10.27 29.57
N ASP A 76 -15.41 9.28 29.36
CA ASP A 76 -16.27 8.73 30.41
C ASP A 76 -15.46 7.99 31.50
N ASP A 77 -14.31 7.42 31.15
CA ASP A 77 -13.47 6.61 32.04
C ASP A 77 -12.36 7.44 32.72
N ILE A 78 -12.27 8.75 32.41
CA ILE A 78 -11.21 9.63 32.93
C ILE A 78 -11.24 9.70 34.46
N SER A 79 -12.42 9.87 35.06
CA SER A 79 -12.56 10.00 36.51
C SER A 79 -12.18 8.71 37.28
N GLU A 80 -12.25 7.56 36.61
CA GLU A 80 -11.90 6.26 37.20
C GLU A 80 -10.41 5.90 37.01
N LEU A 81 -9.81 6.30 35.88
CA LEU A 81 -8.48 5.84 35.47
C LEU A 81 -7.38 6.90 35.59
N LEU A 82 -7.72 8.19 35.64
CA LEU A 82 -6.75 9.28 35.64
C LEU A 82 -6.80 10.10 36.93
N LYS A 83 -5.63 10.38 37.49
CA LYS A 83 -5.46 11.35 38.57
C LYS A 83 -4.41 12.38 38.19
N ILE A 84 -4.79 13.66 38.19
CA ILE A 84 -3.88 14.77 37.86
C ILE A 84 -2.77 14.87 38.91
N GLU A 85 -1.53 14.99 38.46
CA GLU A 85 -0.37 15.26 39.32
C GLU A 85 -0.17 16.78 39.45
N PRO A 86 -0.34 17.37 40.64
CA PRO A 86 -0.22 18.82 40.83
C PRO A 86 1.22 19.36 40.71
N ASP A 87 2.24 18.54 41.00
CA ASP A 87 3.65 18.96 40.91
C ASP A 87 4.53 17.93 40.16
N PRO A 88 4.43 17.88 38.82
CA PRO A 88 5.16 16.90 38.02
C PRO A 88 6.68 17.13 38.03
N ASP A 89 7.14 18.37 38.23
CA ASP A 89 8.57 18.69 38.24
C ASP A 89 9.28 18.07 39.46
N SER A 90 8.61 18.04 40.62
CA SER A 90 9.13 17.39 41.83
C SER A 90 9.23 15.87 41.66
N VAL A 91 8.20 15.24 41.07
CA VAL A 91 8.18 13.79 40.83
C VAL A 91 9.25 13.39 39.81
N ILE A 92 9.33 14.08 38.67
CA ILE A 92 10.37 13.85 37.66
C ILE A 92 11.76 14.09 38.26
N GLY A 93 11.92 15.15 39.07
CA GLY A 93 13.16 15.48 39.77
C GLY A 93 13.59 14.38 40.75
N LYS A 94 12.64 13.74 41.44
CA LYS A 94 12.89 12.59 42.33
C LYS A 94 13.46 11.40 41.55
N TYR A 95 12.83 11.01 40.45
CA TYR A 95 13.32 9.91 39.60
C TYR A 95 14.72 10.19 39.03
N ILE A 96 14.97 11.41 38.55
CA ILE A 96 16.30 11.81 38.07
C ILE A 96 17.34 11.68 39.18
N LYS A 97 17.02 12.11 40.41
CA LYS A 97 17.93 12.05 41.56
C LYS A 97 18.21 10.60 41.98
N GLU A 98 17.19 9.75 41.98
CA GLU A 98 17.27 8.33 42.32
C GLU A 98 18.20 7.59 41.35
N TYR A 99 17.91 7.62 40.05
CA TYR A 99 18.76 6.94 39.05
C TYR A 99 20.18 7.51 39.00
N LYS A 100 20.34 8.83 39.18
CA LYS A 100 21.68 9.44 39.29
C LYS A 100 22.44 8.91 40.51
N GLY A 101 21.76 8.77 41.65
CA GLY A 101 22.34 8.22 42.88
C GLY A 101 22.73 6.75 42.72
N GLU A 102 21.89 5.95 42.09
CA GLU A 102 22.17 4.54 41.82
C GLU A 102 23.34 4.35 40.85
N VAL A 103 23.41 5.14 39.77
CA VAL A 103 24.55 5.11 38.84
C VAL A 103 25.85 5.47 39.58
N GLN A 104 25.81 6.47 40.47
CA GLN A 104 26.97 6.84 41.28
C GLN A 104 27.36 5.72 42.27
N SER A 105 26.39 5.04 42.88
CA SER A 105 26.64 3.89 43.76
C SER A 105 27.27 2.73 42.99
N LEU A 106 26.71 2.36 41.84
CA LEU A 106 27.23 1.29 40.98
C LEU A 106 28.63 1.59 40.43
N LEU A 107 28.91 2.85 40.08
CA LEU A 107 30.26 3.29 39.71
C LEU A 107 31.23 3.20 40.90
N GLY A 108 30.77 3.53 42.11
CA GLY A 108 31.52 3.35 43.35
C GLY A 108 31.81 1.87 43.66
N GLU A 109 30.84 0.99 43.46
CA GLU A 109 30.98 -0.47 43.59
C GLU A 109 31.96 -1.03 42.55
N ALA A 110 31.83 -0.61 41.29
CA ALA A 110 32.76 -0.98 40.22
C ALA A 110 34.19 -0.54 40.58
N LYS A 111 34.37 0.69 41.06
CA LYS A 111 35.67 1.23 41.47
C LYS A 111 36.28 0.44 42.64
N ARG A 112 35.52 0.17 43.70
CA ARG A 112 35.96 -0.65 44.85
C ARG A 112 36.33 -2.07 44.41
N LEU A 113 35.58 -2.65 43.48
CA LEU A 113 35.83 -3.99 42.97
C LEU A 113 37.12 -4.03 42.14
N VAL A 114 37.35 -3.04 41.27
CA VAL A 114 38.60 -2.89 40.50
C VAL A 114 39.81 -2.65 41.41
N GLU A 115 39.67 -1.80 42.43
CA GLU A 115 40.70 -1.54 43.44
C GLU A 115 41.02 -2.79 44.28
N SER A 116 40.01 -3.57 44.69
CA SER A 116 40.19 -4.83 45.44
C SER A 116 40.90 -5.92 44.65
N LEU A 117 40.90 -5.83 43.32
CA LEU A 117 41.54 -6.77 42.41
C LEU A 117 42.94 -6.30 41.97
N GLY A 118 43.43 -5.17 42.50
CA GLY A 118 44.77 -4.64 42.22
C GLY A 118 44.97 -4.12 40.79
N LEU A 119 43.88 -3.86 40.07
CA LEU A 119 43.90 -3.32 38.70
C LEU A 119 43.95 -1.79 38.74
N SER A 120 44.69 -1.17 37.82
CA SER A 120 44.73 0.29 37.72
C SER A 120 43.36 0.84 37.30
N THR A 121 42.93 1.94 37.93
CA THR A 121 41.65 2.63 37.68
C THR A 121 41.55 3.26 36.29
N HIS A 122 42.53 3.01 35.42
CA HIS A 122 42.67 3.56 34.07
C HIS A 122 41.61 3.07 33.07
N MET A 123 40.82 2.04 33.45
CA MET A 123 39.72 1.46 32.67
C MET A 123 38.35 2.16 32.89
N LEU A 124 38.27 3.17 33.77
CA LEU A 124 37.08 3.97 34.04
C LEU A 124 37.31 5.44 33.60
N PRO A 125 36.27 6.21 33.22
CA PRO A 125 36.47 7.59 32.78
C PRO A 125 37.00 8.47 33.92
N GLY A 126 38.25 8.94 33.83
CA GLY A 126 38.84 9.97 34.70
C GLY A 126 39.89 9.55 35.75
N GLY A 127 40.65 8.46 35.56
CA GLY A 127 41.70 8.04 36.51
C GLY A 127 43.12 8.52 36.16
N GLU A 128 43.86 9.06 37.14
CA GLU A 128 45.32 9.31 37.10
C GLU A 128 46.16 8.06 37.43
N ASP A 129 47.43 8.12 37.01
CA ASP A 129 48.38 7.01 36.87
C ASP A 129 48.96 6.52 38.21
N VAL A 130 48.67 5.25 38.60
CA VAL A 130 49.28 4.59 39.76
C VAL A 130 49.65 3.14 39.40
N SER A 131 50.76 2.97 38.68
CA SER A 131 51.27 1.67 38.21
C SER A 131 52.03 0.87 39.30
N SER A 132 52.31 1.45 40.46
CA SER A 132 53.23 0.88 41.46
C SER A 132 52.60 0.03 42.58
N ARG A 133 51.26 -0.11 42.64
CA ARG A 133 50.57 -0.87 43.72
C ARG A 133 50.22 -2.33 43.39
N ALA A 134 50.19 -2.72 42.11
CA ALA A 134 49.79 -4.08 41.70
C ALA A 134 50.80 -5.17 42.13
N LEU A 135 52.09 -4.83 42.19
CA LEU A 135 53.15 -5.76 42.58
C LEU A 135 53.21 -6.05 44.09
N VAL A 136 52.69 -5.14 44.92
CA VAL A 136 52.73 -5.28 46.40
C VAL A 136 51.62 -6.20 46.92
N LEU A 137 50.45 -6.23 46.25
CA LEU A 137 49.35 -7.11 46.66
C LEU A 137 49.58 -8.60 46.30
N VAL A 138 50.31 -8.85 45.21
CA VAL A 138 50.64 -10.22 44.77
C VAL A 138 51.62 -10.89 45.72
N SER A 139 52.45 -10.12 46.45
CA SER A 139 53.38 -10.64 47.45
C SER A 139 52.75 -10.97 48.81
N GLU A 140 51.53 -10.52 49.10
CA GLU A 140 50.89 -10.67 50.43
C GLU A 140 49.74 -11.69 50.47
N THR A 141 49.36 -12.31 49.36
CA THR A 141 48.24 -13.28 49.32
C THR A 141 48.73 -14.74 49.30
N PRO A 142 48.38 -15.58 50.29
CA PRO A 142 48.89 -16.97 50.37
C PRO A 142 48.28 -17.96 49.35
N ASP A 143 47.37 -17.54 48.46
CA ASP A 143 46.76 -18.42 47.46
C ASP A 143 46.48 -17.72 46.11
N ILE A 144 47.44 -17.85 45.19
CA ILE A 144 47.41 -17.34 43.81
C ILE A 144 46.21 -17.88 43.00
N LYS A 145 45.72 -19.08 43.33
CA LYS A 145 44.62 -19.74 42.61
C LYS A 145 43.27 -19.12 42.95
N SER A 146 43.08 -18.72 44.21
CA SER A 146 41.89 -18.00 44.68
C SER A 146 41.80 -16.60 44.05
N HIS A 147 42.92 -15.88 44.00
CA HIS A 147 42.98 -14.55 43.35
C HIS A 147 42.70 -14.62 41.84
N LYS A 148 43.25 -15.63 41.13
CA LYS A 148 42.95 -15.87 39.71
C LYS A 148 41.47 -16.19 39.47
N ASN A 149 40.85 -16.99 40.33
CA ASN A 149 39.40 -17.29 40.23
C ASN A 149 38.54 -16.06 40.51
N ALA A 150 38.94 -15.18 41.42
CA ALA A 150 38.28 -13.90 41.68
C ALA A 150 38.36 -12.95 40.46
N LEU A 151 39.53 -12.88 39.80
CA LEU A 151 39.72 -12.11 38.56
C LEU A 151 38.86 -12.65 37.41
N VAL A 152 38.78 -13.97 37.24
CA VAL A 152 37.93 -14.61 36.21
C VAL A 152 36.45 -14.34 36.49
N LYS A 153 35.99 -14.52 37.73
CA LYS A 153 34.60 -14.23 38.13
C LYS A 153 34.24 -12.75 37.97
N ALA A 154 35.20 -11.87 38.23
CA ALA A 154 35.04 -10.43 38.06
C ALA A 154 34.89 -10.03 36.59
N LYS A 155 35.75 -10.58 35.72
CA LYS A 155 35.74 -10.35 34.28
C LYS A 155 34.48 -10.91 33.59
N ASP A 156 34.08 -12.13 33.96
CA ASP A 156 33.07 -12.87 33.19
C ASP A 156 31.64 -12.64 33.68
N LYS A 157 31.43 -12.21 34.94
CA LYS A 157 30.09 -12.03 35.52
C LYS A 157 29.90 -10.68 36.21
N THR A 158 30.65 -10.38 37.27
CA THR A 158 30.27 -9.24 38.13
C THR A 158 30.50 -7.87 37.50
N LEU A 159 31.60 -7.65 36.75
CA LEU A 159 31.80 -6.39 36.03
C LEU A 159 30.79 -6.24 34.88
N PRO A 160 30.58 -7.24 34.00
CA PRO A 160 29.51 -7.17 33.00
C PRO A 160 28.12 -6.88 33.59
N ASP A 161 27.77 -7.51 34.72
CA ASP A 161 26.48 -7.29 35.39
C ASP A 161 26.36 -5.86 35.94
N ILE A 162 27.42 -5.32 36.55
CA ILE A 162 27.45 -3.92 37.03
C ILE A 162 27.36 -2.96 35.83
N PHE A 163 28.11 -3.19 34.75
CA PHE A 163 28.02 -2.37 33.54
C PHE A 163 26.65 -2.46 32.87
N LYS A 164 26.00 -3.62 32.92
CA LYS A 164 24.62 -3.79 32.45
C LYS A 164 23.64 -2.95 33.26
N LYS A 165 23.72 -3.02 34.60
CA LYS A 165 22.90 -2.18 35.51
C LYS A 165 23.16 -0.68 35.32
N ILE A 166 24.42 -0.27 35.17
CA ILE A 166 24.78 1.12 34.86
C ILE A 166 24.15 1.57 33.54
N LYS A 167 24.16 0.70 32.51
CA LYS A 167 23.55 0.99 31.22
C LYS A 167 22.03 1.12 31.32
N GLU A 168 21.37 0.23 32.06
CA GLU A 168 19.92 0.26 32.32
C GLU A 168 19.52 1.55 33.08
N ASN A 169 20.21 1.86 34.17
CA ASN A 169 19.93 3.08 34.96
C ASN A 169 20.28 4.38 34.21
N ASN A 170 21.32 4.37 33.37
CA ASN A 170 21.59 5.50 32.48
C ASN A 170 20.49 5.68 31.42
N SER A 171 19.92 4.59 30.88
CA SER A 171 18.79 4.72 29.94
C SER A 171 17.55 5.30 30.60
N GLU A 172 17.22 4.89 31.82
CA GLU A 172 16.12 5.48 32.59
C GLU A 172 16.41 6.94 33.00
N LEU A 173 17.65 7.26 33.37
CA LEU A 173 18.05 8.64 33.63
C LEU A 173 17.84 9.54 32.39
N VAL A 174 18.27 9.09 31.21
CA VAL A 174 18.06 9.84 29.94
C VAL A 174 16.59 9.97 29.61
N ARG A 175 15.81 8.92 29.82
CA ARG A 175 14.35 8.91 29.66
C ARG A 175 13.68 9.98 30.52
N TRP A 176 13.94 10.02 31.82
CA TRP A 176 13.36 11.02 32.72
C TRP A 176 13.91 12.43 32.49
N MET A 177 15.15 12.59 32.04
CA MET A 177 15.65 13.90 31.60
C MET A 177 14.91 14.40 30.34
N SER A 178 14.54 13.50 29.42
CA SER A 178 13.78 13.85 28.21
C SER A 178 12.29 14.10 28.45
N ALA A 179 11.76 13.67 29.61
CA ALA A 179 10.35 13.83 29.99
C ALA A 179 9.86 15.29 29.86
N LYS A 180 10.70 16.26 30.23
CA LYS A 180 10.38 17.69 30.17
C LYS A 180 10.13 18.21 28.75
N ALA A 181 10.54 17.48 27.72
CA ALA A 181 10.30 17.85 26.33
C ALA A 181 8.94 17.35 25.78
N LEU A 182 8.28 16.40 26.46
CA LEU A 182 7.02 15.79 25.98
C LEU A 182 5.89 16.81 25.77
N PRO A 183 5.61 17.74 26.71
CA PRO A 183 4.59 18.77 26.50
C PRO A 183 4.82 19.61 25.23
N MET A 184 6.08 20.00 24.98
CA MET A 184 6.44 20.80 23.81
C MET A 184 6.26 20.02 22.51
N MET A 185 6.62 18.73 22.50
CA MET A 185 6.41 17.86 21.34
C MET A 185 4.92 17.66 21.02
N ALA A 186 4.08 17.51 22.05
CA ALA A 186 2.63 17.40 21.90
C ALA A 186 2.02 18.66 21.28
N MET A 187 2.39 19.85 21.77
CA MET A 187 1.95 21.12 21.20
C MET A 187 2.41 21.29 19.74
N ALA A 188 3.66 20.95 19.42
CA ALA A 188 4.16 20.98 18.04
C ALA A 188 3.38 20.04 17.10
N GLY A 189 2.90 18.90 17.61
CA GLY A 189 2.04 17.97 16.88
C GLY A 189 0.69 18.59 16.50
N GLN A 190 0.03 19.29 17.42
CA GLN A 190 -1.23 19.99 17.12
C GLN A 190 -1.04 21.10 16.08
N THR A 191 0.04 21.88 16.17
CA THR A 191 0.32 22.94 15.20
C THR A 191 0.49 22.39 13.78
N ARG A 192 1.13 21.21 13.63
CA ARG A 192 1.24 20.56 12.32
C ARG A 192 -0.12 20.23 11.72
N HIS A 193 -1.06 19.71 12.51
CA HIS A 193 -2.41 19.43 12.02
C HIS A 193 -3.14 20.70 11.55
N ALA A 194 -2.97 21.81 12.25
CA ALA A 194 -3.55 23.10 11.82
C ALA A 194 -2.94 23.61 10.52
N VAL A 195 -1.64 23.38 10.30
CA VAL A 195 -0.97 23.70 9.03
C VAL A 195 -1.50 22.81 7.90
N ASP A 196 -1.62 21.51 8.12
CA ASP A 196 -2.18 20.56 7.14
C ASP A 196 -3.61 20.99 6.69
N ASP A 197 -4.46 21.43 7.63
CA ASP A 197 -5.81 21.93 7.34
C ASP A 197 -5.81 23.23 6.51
N ILE A 198 -4.83 24.11 6.74
CA ILE A 198 -4.66 25.33 5.95
C ILE A 198 -4.20 24.97 4.53
N GLU A 199 -3.20 24.09 4.40
CA GLU A 199 -2.71 23.61 3.11
C GLU A 199 -3.85 22.96 2.29
N ASP A 200 -4.68 22.12 2.91
CA ASP A 200 -5.84 21.50 2.26
C ASP A 200 -6.87 22.55 1.77
N ARG A 201 -7.08 23.64 2.51
CA ARG A 201 -7.96 24.75 2.10
C ARG A 201 -7.36 25.55 0.96
N VAL A 202 -6.06 25.87 1.02
CA VAL A 202 -5.34 26.53 -0.08
C VAL A 202 -5.44 25.69 -1.35
N PHE A 203 -5.16 24.39 -1.25
CA PHE A 203 -5.26 23.44 -2.35
C PHE A 203 -6.66 23.41 -2.97
N THR A 204 -7.72 23.46 -2.14
CA THR A 204 -9.11 23.49 -2.64
C THR A 204 -9.42 24.78 -3.40
N ILE A 205 -8.89 25.93 -2.95
CA ILE A 205 -9.03 27.22 -3.65
C ILE A 205 -8.24 27.19 -4.97
N GLU A 206 -7.03 26.66 -4.98
CA GLU A 206 -6.21 26.53 -6.20
C GLU A 206 -6.90 25.66 -7.26
N LEU A 207 -7.56 24.59 -6.83
CA LEU A 207 -8.37 23.73 -7.69
C LEU A 207 -9.61 24.48 -8.25
N TYR A 208 -10.31 25.23 -7.40
CA TYR A 208 -11.42 26.09 -7.82
C TYR A 208 -10.99 27.27 -8.70
N ALA A 209 -9.75 27.74 -8.60
CA ALA A 209 -9.21 28.76 -9.48
C ALA A 209 -8.67 28.17 -10.79
N GLY A 210 -8.37 26.87 -10.82
CA GLY A 210 -7.75 26.19 -11.96
C GLY A 210 -6.27 26.48 -12.12
N LEU A 211 -5.58 26.84 -11.02
CA LEU A 211 -4.14 27.15 -11.05
C LEU A 211 -3.29 25.90 -11.29
N LEU A 212 -3.82 24.73 -10.96
CA LEU A 212 -3.18 23.42 -11.11
C LEU A 212 -3.68 22.65 -12.34
N GLU A 213 -4.43 23.31 -13.23
CA GLU A 213 -5.08 22.67 -14.37
C GLU A 213 -4.64 23.27 -15.70
N GLU A 214 -4.27 22.39 -16.63
CA GLU A 214 -4.00 22.78 -18.02
C GLU A 214 -5.07 22.19 -18.94
N ILE A 215 -5.71 23.04 -19.73
CA ILE A 215 -6.82 22.64 -20.61
C ILE A 215 -6.37 22.75 -22.07
N GLU A 216 -6.35 21.61 -22.76
CA GLU A 216 -6.06 21.53 -24.20
C GLU A 216 -7.33 21.23 -25.01
N LEU A 217 -7.53 21.97 -26.10
CA LEU A 217 -8.62 21.70 -27.05
C LEU A 217 -8.16 20.66 -28.08
N VAL A 218 -8.58 19.42 -27.88
CA VAL A 218 -8.23 18.28 -28.74
C VAL A 218 -9.02 18.28 -30.06
N ARG A 219 -10.33 18.59 -30.00
CA ARG A 219 -11.21 18.59 -31.18
C ARG A 219 -12.09 19.83 -31.22
N LYS A 220 -12.06 20.54 -32.35
CA LYS A 220 -12.95 21.66 -32.65
C LYS A 220 -14.31 21.16 -33.15
N GLY A 221 -15.38 21.89 -32.82
CA GLY A 221 -16.74 21.55 -33.24
C GLY A 221 -17.80 22.50 -32.70
N LYS A 222 -19.06 22.21 -33.01
CA LYS A 222 -20.22 22.88 -32.41
C LYS A 222 -20.38 22.42 -30.94
N PRO A 223 -20.61 23.35 -29.99
CA PRO A 223 -20.87 23.00 -28.60
C PRO A 223 -22.22 22.28 -28.45
N ALA A 224 -22.46 21.69 -27.28
CA ALA A 224 -23.76 21.14 -26.89
C ALA A 224 -24.81 22.27 -26.74
N GLY A 225 -26.08 21.90 -26.61
CA GLY A 225 -27.17 22.82 -26.32
C GLY A 225 -27.03 23.45 -24.94
N LEU A 226 -27.77 24.54 -24.71
CA LEU A 226 -27.74 25.28 -23.44
C LEU A 226 -28.21 24.40 -22.26
N ASP A 227 -29.29 23.65 -22.47
CA ASP A 227 -29.97 22.85 -21.44
C ASP A 227 -29.39 21.43 -21.26
N ASP A 228 -28.35 21.07 -22.03
CA ASP A 228 -27.73 19.75 -21.94
C ASP A 228 -26.97 19.60 -20.61
N LYS A 229 -27.32 18.59 -19.81
CA LYS A 229 -26.63 18.32 -18.53
C LYS A 229 -25.27 17.69 -18.73
N LEU A 230 -24.32 18.00 -17.83
CA LEU A 230 -23.03 17.34 -17.79
C LEU A 230 -23.17 15.95 -17.19
N HIS A 231 -22.90 14.92 -17.98
CA HIS A 231 -22.88 13.54 -17.52
C HIS A 231 -21.47 13.21 -17.03
N VAL A 232 -21.34 12.80 -15.77
CA VAL A 232 -20.05 12.44 -15.17
C VAL A 232 -20.02 10.93 -14.97
N MET A 233 -19.08 10.26 -15.64
CA MET A 233 -18.94 8.80 -15.60
C MET A 233 -18.16 8.37 -14.36
N GLN A 234 -18.67 7.40 -13.60
CA GLN A 234 -18.09 6.99 -12.31
C GLN A 234 -16.75 6.28 -12.46
N ARG A 235 -16.61 5.44 -13.48
CA ARG A 235 -15.43 4.62 -13.70
C ARG A 235 -14.27 5.44 -14.23
N ARG A 236 -13.11 5.31 -13.61
CA ARG A 236 -11.85 5.74 -14.22
C ARG A 236 -11.43 4.72 -15.29
N CYS A 237 -11.27 5.21 -16.52
CA CYS A 237 -10.79 4.43 -17.65
C CYS A 237 -9.26 4.48 -17.75
N TYR A 238 -8.68 3.55 -18.50
CA TYR A 238 -7.25 3.46 -18.72
C TYR A 238 -6.96 3.61 -20.22
N MET A 239 -6.06 4.52 -20.59
CA MET A 239 -5.83 4.87 -22.00
C MET A 239 -5.33 3.66 -22.79
N ASP A 240 -4.38 2.91 -22.23
CA ASP A 240 -3.82 1.69 -22.80
C ASP A 240 -4.85 0.57 -23.00
N GLU A 241 -5.78 0.41 -22.05
CA GLU A 241 -6.90 -0.56 -22.14
C GLU A 241 -7.92 -0.18 -23.23
N GLU A 242 -8.13 1.12 -23.49
CA GLU A 242 -9.20 1.58 -24.38
C GLU A 242 -8.83 1.68 -25.87
N CYS A 243 -7.55 1.90 -26.22
CA CYS A 243 -7.22 2.38 -27.56
C CYS A 243 -6.62 1.35 -28.53
N LEU A 244 -6.26 0.13 -28.12
CA LEU A 244 -5.59 -0.88 -28.96
C LEU A 244 -4.31 -0.40 -29.68
N LEU A 245 -3.79 0.79 -29.37
CA LEU A 245 -2.65 1.40 -30.06
C LEU A 245 -1.32 1.03 -29.39
N GLY A 246 -0.27 0.85 -30.20
CA GLY A 246 1.10 0.71 -29.71
C GLY A 246 1.40 -0.58 -28.94
N TYR A 247 0.67 -1.68 -29.19
CA TYR A 247 0.83 -2.92 -28.42
C TYR A 247 2.23 -3.55 -28.55
N LYS A 248 2.89 -3.46 -29.71
CA LYS A 248 4.28 -3.94 -29.91
C LYS A 248 5.28 -3.25 -28.98
N THR A 249 5.00 -2.02 -28.55
CA THR A 249 5.82 -1.27 -27.58
C THR A 249 5.22 -1.32 -26.17
N GLY A 250 4.27 -2.23 -25.91
CA GLY A 250 3.65 -2.47 -24.61
C GLY A 250 2.44 -1.59 -24.28
N GLY A 251 1.87 -0.87 -25.25
CA GLY A 251 0.70 0.03 -25.09
C GLY A 251 1.07 1.52 -25.07
N ILE A 252 0.07 2.39 -24.83
CA ILE A 252 0.28 3.84 -24.74
C ILE A 252 1.00 4.22 -23.44
N ASP A 253 1.88 5.21 -23.54
CA ASP A 253 2.59 5.86 -22.43
C ASP A 253 2.33 7.36 -22.51
N ILE A 254 2.71 8.10 -21.46
CA ILE A 254 2.63 9.57 -21.42
C ILE A 254 3.23 10.26 -22.67
N THR A 255 4.29 9.69 -23.24
CA THR A 255 4.96 10.22 -24.45
C THR A 255 4.10 10.15 -25.71
N ASN A 256 3.11 9.25 -25.73
CA ASN A 256 2.23 8.99 -26.88
C ASN A 256 0.81 9.55 -26.67
N LEU A 257 0.62 10.47 -25.72
CA LEU A 257 -0.68 11.05 -25.40
C LEU A 257 -1.38 11.66 -26.63
N GLY A 258 -0.62 12.35 -27.50
CA GLY A 258 -1.16 12.90 -28.74
C GLY A 258 -1.70 11.85 -29.73
N GLN A 259 -1.26 10.59 -29.66
CA GLN A 259 -1.83 9.50 -30.45
C GLN A 259 -3.19 9.06 -29.89
N PHE A 260 -3.32 9.02 -28.57
CA PHE A 260 -4.59 8.76 -27.90
C PHE A 260 -5.63 9.83 -28.22
N ASP A 261 -5.23 11.10 -28.20
CA ASP A 261 -6.10 12.25 -28.54
C ASP A 261 -6.64 12.15 -29.97
N LYS A 262 -5.79 11.77 -30.93
CA LYS A 262 -6.20 11.51 -32.33
C LYS A 262 -7.15 10.32 -32.42
N TRP A 263 -6.91 9.27 -31.65
CA TRP A 263 -7.76 8.08 -31.62
C TRP A 263 -9.14 8.38 -31.04
N LEU A 264 -9.20 9.09 -29.91
CA LEU A 264 -10.44 9.46 -29.25
C LEU A 264 -11.26 10.46 -30.08
N SER A 265 -10.58 11.26 -30.91
CA SER A 265 -11.24 12.20 -31.84
C SER A 265 -12.06 11.51 -32.93
N LYS A 266 -11.85 10.22 -33.21
CA LYS A 266 -12.66 9.46 -34.19
C LYS A 266 -14.09 9.30 -33.69
N LYS A 267 -15.08 9.47 -34.58
CA LYS A 267 -16.51 9.48 -34.21
C LYS A 267 -16.93 8.22 -33.44
N THR A 268 -16.54 7.04 -33.93
CA THR A 268 -16.86 5.75 -33.31
C THR A 268 -16.32 5.63 -31.87
N ASN A 269 -15.09 6.09 -31.64
CA ASN A 269 -14.44 6.00 -30.34
C ASN A 269 -14.97 7.06 -29.38
N LEU A 270 -15.20 8.28 -29.87
CA LEU A 270 -15.79 9.36 -29.09
C LEU A 270 -17.17 8.97 -28.56
N GLU A 271 -18.05 8.43 -29.43
CA GLU A 271 -19.41 8.03 -29.05
C GLU A 271 -19.42 6.78 -28.17
N ARG A 272 -18.41 5.90 -28.30
CA ARG A 272 -18.24 4.73 -27.42
C ARG A 272 -17.81 5.12 -26.00
N VAL A 273 -16.86 6.04 -25.89
CA VAL A 273 -16.21 6.40 -24.61
C VAL A 273 -16.95 7.53 -23.89
N LEU A 274 -17.39 8.54 -24.65
CA LEU A 274 -18.10 9.73 -24.16
C LEU A 274 -19.46 9.79 -24.86
N PRO A 275 -20.43 8.93 -24.51
CA PRO A 275 -21.67 8.75 -25.29
C PRO A 275 -22.57 9.99 -25.30
N PHE A 276 -22.64 10.72 -24.19
CA PHE A 276 -23.52 11.88 -24.05
C PHE A 276 -22.97 13.15 -24.72
N PRO A 277 -23.83 14.07 -25.20
CA PRO A 277 -23.41 15.34 -25.79
C PRO A 277 -22.51 16.15 -24.88
N ARG A 278 -22.80 16.19 -23.57
CA ARG A 278 -21.95 16.80 -22.56
C ARG A 278 -21.55 15.73 -21.54
N CYS A 279 -20.30 15.29 -21.60
CA CYS A 279 -19.82 14.12 -20.87
C CYS A 279 -18.41 14.34 -20.33
N MET A 280 -18.11 13.85 -19.14
CA MET A 280 -16.78 13.86 -18.53
C MET A 280 -16.38 12.45 -18.10
N VAL A 281 -15.18 12.05 -18.49
CA VAL A 281 -14.58 10.75 -18.13
C VAL A 281 -13.16 10.97 -17.62
N ALA A 282 -12.81 10.31 -16.53
CA ALA A 282 -11.44 10.29 -16.01
C ALA A 282 -10.63 9.16 -16.67
N PHE A 283 -9.42 9.50 -17.10
CA PHE A 283 -8.47 8.60 -17.74
C PHE A 283 -7.14 8.59 -17.00
N GLN A 284 -6.68 7.43 -16.59
CA GLN A 284 -5.27 7.25 -16.23
C GLN A 284 -4.53 6.67 -17.44
N VAL A 285 -3.25 6.99 -17.62
CA VAL A 285 -2.49 6.45 -18.75
C VAL A 285 -2.46 4.92 -18.71
N ARG A 286 -2.16 4.35 -17.53
CA ARG A 286 -2.01 2.91 -17.32
C ARG A 286 -2.51 2.43 -15.97
N ARG A 287 -3.03 1.21 -15.91
CA ARG A 287 -3.37 0.53 -14.64
C ARG A 287 -2.15 -0.05 -13.96
N TYR A 288 -1.29 -0.69 -14.74
CA TYR A 288 -0.10 -1.40 -14.26
C TYR A 288 1.17 -0.70 -14.73
N VAL A 289 2.22 -0.80 -13.92
CA VAL A 289 3.54 -0.25 -14.26
C VAL A 289 4.06 -0.92 -15.52
N LYS A 290 4.48 -0.12 -16.49
CA LYS A 290 5.11 -0.64 -17.71
C LYS A 290 6.50 -1.17 -17.39
N GLU A 291 6.80 -2.36 -17.87
CA GLU A 291 8.17 -2.86 -17.84
C GLU A 291 9.01 -2.08 -18.87
N ARG A 292 9.87 -1.20 -18.37
CA ARG A 292 10.84 -0.45 -19.16
C ARG A 292 12.22 -1.06 -18.96
N GLU A 293 12.88 -1.39 -20.05
CA GLU A 293 14.31 -1.67 -20.04
C GLU A 293 15.04 -0.38 -19.65
N TRP A 294 16.05 -0.52 -18.80
CA TRP A 294 16.92 0.58 -18.42
C TRP A 294 18.36 0.08 -18.48
N ASP A 295 19.26 0.99 -18.79
CA ASP A 295 20.65 0.74 -19.14
C ASP A 295 21.57 0.41 -17.94
N GLY A 296 21.02 0.25 -16.73
CA GLY A 296 21.80 0.02 -15.53
C GLY A 296 22.41 1.29 -14.92
N THR A 297 22.17 2.48 -15.48
CA THR A 297 22.70 3.75 -14.96
C THR A 297 21.77 4.42 -13.95
N PHE A 298 22.34 5.12 -12.95
CA PHE A 298 21.55 5.89 -11.98
C PHE A 298 20.60 6.89 -12.66
N GLY A 299 21.03 7.55 -13.75
CA GLY A 299 20.19 8.45 -14.53
C GLY A 299 18.98 7.74 -15.16
N GLY A 300 19.17 6.53 -15.69
CA GLY A 300 18.09 5.69 -16.22
C GLY A 300 17.05 5.31 -15.16
N VAL A 301 17.46 5.08 -13.91
CA VAL A 301 16.53 4.83 -12.79
C VAL A 301 15.68 6.04 -12.50
N PHE A 302 16.26 7.24 -12.43
CA PHE A 302 15.51 8.46 -12.16
C PHE A 302 14.49 8.76 -13.27
N ILE A 303 14.89 8.61 -14.54
CA ILE A 303 13.98 8.77 -15.69
C ILE A 303 12.83 7.77 -15.59
N LYS A 304 13.11 6.51 -15.25
CA LYS A 304 12.08 5.48 -15.07
C LYS A 304 11.12 5.83 -13.94
N VAL A 305 11.62 6.21 -12.76
CA VAL A 305 10.79 6.58 -11.61
C VAL A 305 9.90 7.78 -11.96
N GLN A 306 10.44 8.77 -12.67
CA GLN A 306 9.68 9.93 -13.12
C GLN A 306 8.59 9.56 -14.12
N LEU A 307 8.89 8.72 -15.11
CA LEU A 307 7.89 8.24 -16.08
C LEU A 307 6.81 7.37 -15.41
N ASP A 308 7.20 6.53 -14.44
CA ASP A 308 6.27 5.68 -13.67
C ASP A 308 5.34 6.53 -12.78
N GLN A 309 5.79 7.69 -12.30
CA GLN A 309 4.95 8.67 -11.61
C GLN A 309 4.00 9.38 -12.59
N GLN A 310 4.50 9.77 -13.77
CA GLN A 310 3.69 10.43 -14.80
C GLN A 310 2.61 9.51 -15.38
N ASP A 311 2.85 8.20 -15.51
CA ASP A 311 1.84 7.24 -15.94
C ASP A 311 0.67 7.10 -14.94
N LYS A 312 0.86 7.56 -13.70
CA LYS A 312 -0.19 7.58 -12.66
C LYS A 312 -1.02 8.86 -12.66
N LEU A 313 -0.65 9.85 -13.46
CA LEU A 313 -1.43 11.07 -13.61
C LEU A 313 -2.80 10.76 -14.21
N THR A 314 -3.82 11.46 -13.71
CA THR A 314 -5.19 11.32 -14.22
C THR A 314 -5.55 12.53 -15.06
N PHE A 315 -6.13 12.28 -16.22
CA PHE A 315 -6.60 13.26 -17.19
C PHE A 315 -8.12 13.24 -17.21
N LEU A 316 -8.76 14.41 -17.22
CA LEU A 316 -10.20 14.52 -17.40
C LEU A 316 -10.49 14.87 -18.86
N TYR A 317 -11.18 13.98 -19.58
CA TYR A 317 -11.65 14.25 -20.93
C TYR A 317 -13.09 14.75 -20.87
N ILE A 318 -13.30 15.93 -21.44
CA ILE A 318 -14.59 16.63 -21.40
C ILE A 318 -15.10 16.81 -22.82
N ARG A 319 -16.21 16.17 -23.12
CA ARG A 319 -16.98 16.36 -24.36
C ARG A 319 -18.01 17.46 -24.15
N ASN A 320 -18.06 18.41 -25.07
CA ASN A 320 -19.10 19.43 -25.17
C ASN A 320 -19.60 19.51 -26.63
N GLY A 321 -20.64 18.74 -26.94
CA GLY A 321 -21.20 18.52 -28.27
C GLY A 321 -20.22 17.76 -29.15
N LYS A 322 -19.63 18.48 -30.13
CA LYS A 322 -18.56 17.98 -31.00
C LYS A 322 -17.17 18.44 -30.56
N ARG A 323 -17.08 19.25 -29.50
CA ARG A 323 -15.80 19.69 -28.92
C ARG A 323 -15.30 18.65 -27.92
N LEU A 324 -14.00 18.45 -27.93
CA LEU A 324 -13.31 17.58 -26.96
C LEU A 324 -12.16 18.37 -26.34
N TYR A 325 -12.14 18.38 -25.02
CA TYR A 325 -11.11 19.00 -24.21
C TYR A 325 -10.41 17.93 -23.37
N ARG A 326 -9.11 18.10 -23.16
CA ARG A 326 -8.32 17.34 -22.21
C ARG A 326 -7.89 18.29 -21.10
N LEU A 327 -8.19 17.94 -19.86
CA LEU A 327 -7.76 18.66 -18.68
C LEU A 327 -6.73 17.79 -17.95
N ASN A 328 -5.51 18.33 -17.85
CA ASN A 328 -4.42 17.74 -17.10
C ASN A 328 -4.58 18.18 -15.64
N THR A 329 -4.63 17.22 -14.71
CA THR A 329 -4.68 17.51 -13.28
C THR A 329 -3.63 16.68 -12.56
N GLU A 330 -2.99 17.27 -11.55
CA GLU A 330 -2.08 16.57 -10.65
C GLU A 330 -2.81 15.64 -9.67
N LEU A 331 -4.15 15.68 -9.68
CA LEU A 331 -4.97 14.83 -8.83
C LEU A 331 -4.92 13.36 -9.26
N THR A 332 -4.73 12.51 -8.25
CA THR A 332 -4.88 11.07 -8.38
C THR A 332 -6.24 10.64 -7.85
N PHE A 333 -7.12 10.22 -8.75
CA PHE A 333 -8.42 9.67 -8.38
C PHE A 333 -8.31 8.18 -8.06
N GLY A 334 -9.32 7.64 -7.37
CA GLY A 334 -9.46 6.19 -7.22
C GLY A 334 -9.87 5.50 -8.53
N SER A 335 -10.21 4.22 -8.45
CA SER A 335 -10.88 3.50 -9.55
C SER A 335 -12.28 4.08 -9.86
N LYS A 336 -12.94 4.59 -8.81
CA LYS A 336 -14.20 5.32 -8.89
C LYS A 336 -13.93 6.78 -8.55
N ILE A 337 -14.49 7.67 -9.37
CA ILE A 337 -14.30 9.11 -9.19
C ILE A 337 -15.35 9.73 -8.25
N PHE A 338 -16.49 9.07 -8.05
CA PHE A 338 -17.48 9.37 -7.02
C PHE A 338 -18.04 8.06 -6.45
N PRO A 339 -18.57 8.07 -5.21
CA PRO A 339 -18.96 6.84 -4.54
C PRO A 339 -20.26 6.26 -5.10
N ASP A 340 -20.53 4.98 -4.80
CA ASP A 340 -21.83 4.39 -5.10
C ASP A 340 -22.93 4.99 -4.24
N ARG A 341 -24.17 4.91 -4.72
CA ARG A 341 -25.34 5.41 -3.98
C ARG A 341 -25.44 4.82 -2.57
N ASP A 342 -24.97 3.58 -2.40
CA ASP A 342 -25.13 2.80 -1.17
C ASP A 342 -23.86 2.81 -0.30
N GLN A 343 -22.73 3.35 -0.79
CA GLN A 343 -21.42 3.23 -0.12
C GLN A 343 -21.30 4.12 1.13
N TYR A 344 -22.01 5.25 1.16
CA TYR A 344 -22.05 6.17 2.30
C TYR A 344 -23.51 6.48 2.65
N VAL A 345 -24.31 5.43 2.84
CA VAL A 345 -25.58 5.58 3.54
C VAL A 345 -25.23 5.98 4.98
N LEU A 346 -25.11 7.29 5.21
CA LEU A 346 -24.82 7.92 6.50
C LEU A 346 -25.85 7.55 7.60
N SER A 347 -26.90 6.81 7.26
CA SER A 347 -27.90 6.31 8.21
C SER A 347 -27.59 4.92 8.76
N GLU A 348 -26.65 4.16 8.20
CA GLU A 348 -26.30 2.82 8.70
C GLU A 348 -25.04 2.88 9.59
N ASN A 349 -25.05 2.14 10.69
CA ASN A 349 -23.90 2.04 11.57
C ASN A 349 -22.75 1.35 10.84
N MET A 350 -21.54 1.90 10.97
CA MET A 350 -20.33 1.38 10.32
C MET A 350 -19.39 0.84 11.39
N TRP A 351 -18.58 -0.14 11.01
CA TRP A 351 -17.50 -0.70 11.81
C TRP A 351 -16.17 -0.45 11.12
N ALA A 352 -15.16 -0.08 11.90
CA ALA A 352 -13.82 0.20 11.43
C ALA A 352 -12.85 -0.85 11.91
N LYS A 353 -12.16 -1.52 10.99
CA LYS A 353 -11.07 -2.41 11.33
C LYS A 353 -9.81 -1.61 11.59
N MET A 354 -9.36 -1.63 12.83
CA MET A 354 -8.17 -0.95 13.33
C MET A 354 -6.97 -1.89 13.29
N PHE A 355 -5.86 -1.38 12.76
CA PHE A 355 -4.55 -1.99 12.93
C PHE A 355 -3.61 -0.97 13.60
N ALA A 356 -3.26 -1.25 14.85
CA ALA A 356 -2.58 -0.32 15.76
C ALA A 356 -3.35 1.00 15.92
N ASN A 357 -2.97 2.04 15.16
CA ASN A 357 -3.57 3.38 15.19
C ASN A 357 -4.04 3.83 13.79
N LYS A 358 -4.27 2.89 12.88
CA LYS A 358 -4.73 3.18 11.52
C LYS A 358 -5.98 2.39 11.21
N VAL A 359 -6.95 3.07 10.61
CA VAL A 359 -8.13 2.43 10.07
C VAL A 359 -7.73 1.73 8.76
N GLU A 360 -7.81 0.41 8.74
CA GLU A 360 -7.53 -0.42 7.56
C GLU A 360 -8.75 -0.42 6.63
N GLU A 361 -9.91 -0.77 7.18
CA GLU A 361 -11.13 -1.06 6.43
C GLU A 361 -12.37 -0.50 7.15
N LEU A 362 -13.41 -0.16 6.39
CA LEU A 362 -14.72 0.28 6.88
C LEU A 362 -15.78 -0.66 6.32
N VAL A 363 -16.62 -1.21 7.19
CA VAL A 363 -17.60 -2.25 6.86
C VAL A 363 -18.97 -1.86 7.44
N PRO A 364 -20.07 -1.94 6.67
CA PRO A 364 -21.42 -1.74 7.20
C PRO A 364 -21.79 -2.76 8.28
N ASP A 365 -22.67 -2.41 9.22
CA ASP A 365 -23.12 -3.33 10.27
C ASP A 365 -23.64 -4.65 9.70
N ARG A 366 -24.40 -4.62 8.59
CA ARG A 366 -24.89 -5.86 7.94
C ARG A 366 -23.77 -6.85 7.59
N GLU A 367 -22.71 -6.36 6.96
CA GLU A 367 -21.56 -7.18 6.55
C GLU A 367 -20.75 -7.66 7.76
N TYR A 368 -20.62 -6.82 8.79
CA TYR A 368 -20.00 -7.20 10.06
C TYR A 368 -20.78 -8.32 10.76
N GLN A 369 -22.10 -8.20 10.85
CA GLN A 369 -22.98 -9.22 11.43
C GLN A 369 -22.94 -10.54 10.64
N ASP A 370 -22.87 -10.47 9.31
CA ASP A 370 -22.76 -11.68 8.47
C ASP A 370 -21.40 -12.38 8.63
N THR A 371 -20.34 -11.60 8.80
CA THR A 371 -19.00 -12.10 9.16
C THR A 371 -19.04 -12.78 10.53
N LEU A 372 -19.63 -12.13 11.54
CA LEU A 372 -19.85 -12.70 12.88
C LEU A 372 -20.61 -14.03 12.85
N LYS A 373 -21.71 -14.11 12.08
CA LYS A 373 -22.51 -15.34 11.92
C LYS A 373 -21.68 -16.45 11.29
N THR A 374 -20.90 -16.13 10.25
CA THR A 374 -20.05 -17.08 9.53
C THR A 374 -18.96 -17.66 10.45
N LEU A 375 -18.33 -16.81 11.25
CA LEU A 375 -17.30 -17.22 12.22
C LEU A 375 -17.91 -18.08 13.33
N LYS A 376 -19.05 -17.67 13.91
CA LYS A 376 -19.79 -18.50 14.89
C LYS A 376 -20.17 -19.86 14.33
N LYS A 377 -20.56 -19.95 13.05
CA LYS A 377 -20.87 -21.22 12.38
C LYS A 377 -19.64 -22.10 12.24
N ARG A 378 -18.51 -21.55 11.75
CA ARG A 378 -17.22 -22.26 11.64
C ARG A 378 -16.74 -22.78 12.99
N GLU A 379 -16.84 -21.96 14.03
CA GLU A 379 -16.46 -22.35 15.39
C GLU A 379 -17.32 -23.52 15.92
N ARG A 380 -18.64 -23.48 15.68
CA ARG A 380 -19.55 -24.60 16.01
C ARG A 380 -19.18 -25.87 15.26
N GLU A 381 -18.93 -25.79 13.95
CA GLU A 381 -18.52 -26.93 13.13
C GLU A 381 -17.17 -27.50 13.60
N ARG A 382 -16.19 -26.64 13.92
CA ARG A 382 -14.90 -27.03 14.48
C ARG A 382 -15.08 -27.76 15.81
N LYS A 383 -15.82 -27.19 16.76
CA LYS A 383 -16.12 -27.81 18.06
C LYS A 383 -16.82 -29.17 17.89
N GLN A 384 -17.71 -29.32 16.92
CA GLN A 384 -18.35 -30.60 16.62
C GLN A 384 -17.35 -31.63 16.05
N LYS A 385 -16.49 -31.24 15.11
CA LYS A 385 -15.42 -32.10 14.56
C LYS A 385 -14.43 -32.51 15.65
N GLU A 386 -14.06 -31.58 16.52
CA GLU A 386 -13.19 -31.82 17.67
C GLU A 386 -13.80 -32.85 18.64
N LYS A 387 -15.09 -32.70 19.00
CA LYS A 387 -15.82 -33.67 19.82
C LYS A 387 -15.90 -35.06 19.16
N LYS A 388 -16.19 -35.13 17.86
CA LYS A 388 -16.21 -36.39 17.10
C LYS A 388 -14.83 -37.05 17.06
N TRP A 389 -13.76 -36.28 16.90
CA TRP A 389 -12.40 -36.78 16.90
C TRP A 389 -11.97 -37.33 18.26
N LYS A 390 -12.27 -36.60 19.36
CA LYS A 390 -12.01 -37.05 20.73
C LYS A 390 -12.75 -38.35 21.06
N LYS A 391 -14.02 -38.48 20.64
CA LYS A 391 -14.80 -39.71 20.83
C LYS A 391 -14.22 -40.91 20.06
N LYS A 392 -13.62 -40.68 18.88
CA LYS A 392 -12.98 -41.73 18.07
C LYS A 392 -11.57 -42.11 18.53
N ASN A 393 -10.90 -41.27 19.33
CA ASN A 393 -9.51 -41.49 19.76
C ASN A 393 -9.37 -41.34 21.29
N PRO A 394 -10.00 -42.19 22.10
CA PRO A 394 -9.87 -42.17 23.55
C PRO A 394 -8.46 -42.67 23.94
N GLY A 395 -7.53 -41.74 24.19
CA GLY A 395 -6.15 -42.05 24.60
C GLY A 395 -5.05 -41.41 23.75
N ARG A 396 -5.40 -40.71 22.66
CA ARG A 396 -4.43 -39.82 21.97
C ARG A 396 -4.42 -38.45 22.63
N ASP A 397 -3.22 -37.91 22.81
CA ASP A 397 -3.03 -36.55 23.30
C ASP A 397 -3.72 -35.52 22.37
N GLY A 398 -4.22 -34.44 22.95
CA GLY A 398 -4.83 -33.33 22.23
C GLY A 398 -3.91 -32.74 21.17
N PHE A 399 -2.59 -32.87 21.36
CA PHE A 399 -1.57 -32.44 20.40
C PHE A 399 -1.62 -33.14 19.03
N HIS A 400 -2.38 -34.24 18.89
CA HIS A 400 -2.60 -34.92 17.61
C HIS A 400 -3.97 -34.64 16.99
N ASN A 401 -4.76 -33.77 17.61
CA ASN A 401 -6.09 -33.43 17.15
C ASN A 401 -6.00 -32.36 16.05
N PRO A 402 -6.32 -32.67 14.78
CA PRO A 402 -6.24 -31.72 13.68
C PRO A 402 -7.28 -30.59 13.79
N TYR A 403 -8.19 -30.67 14.76
CA TYR A 403 -9.23 -29.67 15.03
C TYR A 403 -9.04 -28.92 16.35
N MET A 404 -7.97 -29.23 17.11
CA MET A 404 -7.62 -28.52 18.33
C MET A 404 -7.05 -27.15 18.00
N ASN A 405 -7.51 -26.13 18.73
CA ASN A 405 -7.00 -24.78 18.57
C ASN A 405 -5.77 -24.59 19.50
N TYR A 406 -4.59 -24.39 18.94
CA TYR A 406 -3.32 -24.21 19.67
C TYR A 406 -3.07 -22.76 20.12
N GLY A 407 -4.14 -21.99 20.39
CA GLY A 407 -4.02 -20.63 20.93
C GLY A 407 -3.99 -19.52 19.91
N VAL A 408 -4.33 -19.80 18.64
CA VAL A 408 -4.64 -18.75 17.66
C VAL A 408 -6.09 -18.98 17.25
N ASP A 409 -7.03 -18.39 18.00
CA ASP A 409 -8.42 -18.23 17.52
C ASP A 409 -8.35 -17.29 16.30
N PHE A 410 -7.90 -17.79 15.15
CA PHE A 410 -7.86 -17.05 13.88
C PHE A 410 -9.23 -16.39 13.62
N ASP A 411 -10.32 -17.06 14.00
CA ASP A 411 -11.68 -16.54 13.88
C ASP A 411 -11.97 -15.37 14.85
N LYS A 412 -11.37 -15.31 16.05
CA LYS A 412 -11.49 -14.14 16.95
C LYS A 412 -10.54 -13.02 16.52
N ASP A 413 -9.34 -13.34 16.03
CA ASP A 413 -8.40 -12.35 15.52
C ASP A 413 -8.94 -11.63 14.27
N VAL A 414 -9.79 -12.28 13.46
CA VAL A 414 -10.48 -11.63 12.33
C VAL A 414 -11.41 -10.51 12.79
N LEU A 415 -12.07 -10.65 13.94
CA LEU A 415 -12.95 -9.62 14.51
C LEU A 415 -12.25 -8.69 15.50
N ARG A 416 -11.07 -9.11 15.99
CA ARG A 416 -10.24 -8.33 16.90
C ARG A 416 -9.78 -7.07 16.17
N GLY A 417 -10.07 -5.92 16.76
CA GLY A 417 -9.75 -4.61 16.18
C GLY A 417 -10.89 -4.00 15.36
N TYR A 418 -12.07 -4.62 15.26
CA TYR A 418 -13.25 -3.89 14.78
C TYR A 418 -13.81 -3.00 15.88
N GLU A 419 -13.92 -1.72 15.58
CA GLU A 419 -14.40 -0.67 16.45
C GLU A 419 -15.65 -0.03 15.83
N PRO A 420 -16.69 0.29 16.61
CA PRO A 420 -17.88 0.94 16.07
C PRO A 420 -17.55 2.39 15.66
N TYR A 421 -18.15 2.85 14.56
CA TYR A 421 -18.11 4.25 14.17
C TYR A 421 -19.17 5.06 14.93
N ASP A 422 -18.95 5.23 16.23
CA ASP A 422 -19.75 6.07 17.09
C ASP A 422 -18.88 6.71 18.18
N PRO A 423 -19.38 7.73 18.91
CA PRO A 423 -18.61 8.40 19.95
C PRO A 423 -18.19 7.53 21.13
N THR A 424 -18.64 6.27 21.23
CA THR A 424 -18.22 5.36 22.31
C THR A 424 -16.85 4.75 22.06
N SER A 425 -16.38 4.71 20.80
CA SER A 425 -15.05 4.19 20.48
C SER A 425 -13.96 5.26 20.62
N VAL A 426 -12.88 4.95 21.33
CA VAL A 426 -11.67 5.81 21.44
C VAL A 426 -10.97 6.10 20.10
N TYR A 427 -11.40 5.44 19.02
CA TYR A 427 -10.89 5.65 17.66
C TYR A 427 -11.84 6.46 16.77
N TYR A 428 -12.94 6.99 17.33
CA TYR A 428 -13.95 7.76 16.60
C TYR A 428 -13.33 8.86 15.72
N ASP A 429 -12.41 9.67 16.24
CA ASP A 429 -11.76 10.74 15.49
C ASP A 429 -10.93 10.24 14.30
N ASP A 430 -10.24 9.10 14.45
CA ASP A 430 -9.43 8.51 13.39
C ASP A 430 -10.32 7.96 12.26
N ILE A 431 -11.44 7.33 12.65
CA ILE A 431 -12.46 6.82 11.73
C ILE A 431 -13.12 7.98 11.00
N HIS A 432 -13.58 8.99 11.74
CA HIS A 432 -14.21 10.19 11.22
C HIS A 432 -13.29 10.90 10.23
N ARG A 433 -12.02 11.11 10.59
CA ARG A 433 -11.02 11.75 9.72
C ARG A 433 -10.78 10.95 8.44
N LYS A 434 -10.81 9.61 8.48
CA LYS A 434 -10.68 8.79 7.26
C LYS A 434 -11.90 8.96 6.35
N VAL A 435 -13.10 8.90 6.92
CA VAL A 435 -14.36 9.10 6.18
C VAL A 435 -14.39 10.51 5.57
N GLU A 436 -14.08 11.54 6.34
CA GLU A 436 -14.03 12.93 5.88
C GLU A 436 -13.00 13.10 4.76
N ARG A 437 -11.80 12.49 4.88
CA ARG A 437 -10.79 12.52 3.82
C ARG A 437 -11.30 11.87 2.52
N GLN A 438 -12.01 10.76 2.62
CA GLN A 438 -12.62 10.10 1.46
C GLN A 438 -13.71 10.97 0.82
N ILE A 439 -14.60 11.55 1.63
CA ILE A 439 -15.63 12.49 1.17
C ILE A 439 -14.99 13.70 0.49
N LYS A 440 -13.96 14.30 1.10
CA LYS A 440 -13.18 15.40 0.52
C LYS A 440 -12.57 15.00 -0.82
N GLN A 441 -11.99 13.80 -0.94
CA GLN A 441 -11.41 13.31 -2.19
C GLN A 441 -12.46 13.23 -3.31
N TYR A 442 -13.68 12.79 -3.01
CA TYR A 442 -14.77 12.77 -3.99
C TYR A 442 -15.31 14.18 -4.31
N ASN A 443 -15.41 15.05 -3.30
CA ASN A 443 -15.87 16.43 -3.46
C ASN A 443 -14.92 17.30 -4.28
N ARG A 444 -13.63 16.95 -4.38
CA ARG A 444 -12.67 17.66 -5.25
C ARG A 444 -13.15 17.72 -6.71
N ILE A 445 -13.86 16.70 -7.20
CA ILE A 445 -14.42 16.72 -8.56
C ILE A 445 -15.52 17.75 -8.70
N ALA A 446 -16.40 17.87 -7.71
CA ALA A 446 -17.43 18.89 -7.70
C ALA A 446 -16.80 20.30 -7.73
N VAL A 447 -15.68 20.51 -7.04
CA VAL A 447 -14.92 21.77 -7.07
C VAL A 447 -14.33 22.05 -8.45
N ILE A 448 -13.75 21.05 -9.12
CA ILE A 448 -13.26 21.18 -10.51
C ILE A 448 -14.40 21.54 -11.45
N VAL A 449 -15.51 20.79 -11.39
CA VAL A 449 -16.66 21.01 -12.27
C VAL A 449 -17.29 22.38 -12.03
N GLN A 450 -17.45 22.80 -10.77
CA GLN A 450 -17.93 24.15 -10.45
C GLN A 450 -17.00 25.21 -11.06
N GLY A 451 -15.70 25.03 -10.84
CA GLY A 451 -14.69 25.88 -11.41
C GLY A 451 -14.75 25.98 -12.93
N LEU A 452 -14.96 24.86 -13.62
CA LEU A 452 -15.12 24.80 -15.07
C LEU A 452 -16.40 25.50 -15.58
N LEU A 453 -17.48 25.45 -14.81
CA LEU A 453 -18.72 26.16 -15.12
C LEU A 453 -18.55 27.68 -14.93
N ASP A 454 -17.85 28.11 -13.89
CA ASP A 454 -17.77 29.54 -13.54
C ASP A 454 -16.71 30.30 -14.33
N ARG A 455 -15.54 29.70 -14.57
CA ARG A 455 -14.37 30.41 -15.14
C ARG A 455 -14.05 30.05 -16.59
N SER A 456 -14.49 28.87 -17.06
CA SER A 456 -13.98 28.27 -18.29
C SER A 456 -15.00 28.22 -19.42
N LYS A 457 -14.53 28.43 -20.66
CA LYS A 457 -15.36 28.31 -21.87
C LYS A 457 -15.60 26.84 -22.28
N VAL A 458 -15.05 25.87 -21.55
CA VAL A 458 -15.11 24.43 -21.88
C VAL A 458 -16.55 23.93 -21.95
N LEU A 459 -17.40 24.32 -20.99
CA LEU A 459 -18.78 23.84 -20.89
C LEU A 459 -19.80 24.80 -21.52
N HIS A 460 -19.37 25.96 -22.03
CA HIS A 460 -20.27 26.93 -22.65
C HIS A 460 -20.93 26.38 -23.93
N PRO A 461 -22.22 26.66 -24.18
CA PRO A 461 -23.13 27.44 -23.32
C PRO A 461 -23.82 26.57 -22.25
N HIS A 462 -23.97 27.08 -21.03
CA HIS A 462 -24.76 26.43 -19.96
C HIS A 462 -25.46 27.48 -19.09
N PRO A 463 -26.55 27.12 -18.38
CA PRO A 463 -27.14 27.99 -17.36
C PRO A 463 -26.19 28.19 -16.16
N PRO A 464 -26.30 29.31 -15.43
CA PRO A 464 -25.56 29.47 -14.18
C PRO A 464 -26.00 28.39 -13.19
N ALA A 465 -25.03 27.64 -12.67
CA ALA A 465 -25.29 26.51 -11.79
C ALA A 465 -24.42 26.58 -10.54
N LYS A 466 -25.03 26.28 -9.39
CA LYS A 466 -24.37 26.21 -8.09
C LYS A 466 -24.39 24.75 -7.64
N LEU A 467 -23.28 24.04 -7.79
CA LEU A 467 -23.19 22.61 -7.48
C LEU A 467 -23.22 22.31 -5.99
N TRP A 468 -23.04 23.30 -5.13
CA TRP A 468 -23.21 23.14 -3.68
C TRP A 468 -24.67 23.14 -3.23
N THR A 469 -25.62 23.49 -4.11
CA THR A 469 -27.05 23.31 -3.84
C THR A 469 -27.56 22.06 -4.54
N LEU A 470 -28.44 21.31 -3.88
CA LEU A 470 -29.00 20.08 -4.45
C LEU A 470 -29.73 20.33 -5.77
N GLU A 471 -30.50 21.42 -5.84
CA GLU A 471 -31.24 21.82 -7.04
C GLU A 471 -30.29 22.21 -8.20
N GLY A 472 -29.24 22.99 -7.90
CA GLY A 472 -28.26 23.42 -8.88
C GLY A 472 -27.43 22.25 -9.40
N PHE A 473 -27.07 21.31 -8.51
CA PHE A 473 -26.40 20.07 -8.88
C PHE A 473 -27.28 19.21 -9.80
N ALA A 474 -28.53 18.95 -9.43
CA ALA A 474 -29.45 18.13 -10.23
C ALA A 474 -29.83 18.78 -11.58
N ALA A 475 -29.83 20.11 -11.65
CA ALA A 475 -30.07 20.84 -12.89
C ALA A 475 -28.89 20.76 -13.86
N ALA A 476 -27.65 20.81 -13.36
CA ALA A 476 -26.45 20.92 -14.20
C ALA A 476 -25.70 19.62 -14.45
N VAL A 477 -25.76 18.67 -13.51
CA VAL A 477 -24.92 17.45 -13.50
C VAL A 477 -25.78 16.21 -13.33
N GLU A 478 -25.44 15.18 -14.10
CA GLU A 478 -26.01 13.83 -13.98
C GLU A 478 -24.89 12.82 -13.73
N LEU A 479 -25.00 12.05 -12.63
CA LEU A 479 -24.03 11.04 -12.26
C LEU A 479 -24.38 9.69 -12.92
N VAL A 480 -23.45 9.16 -13.71
CA VAL A 480 -23.61 7.90 -14.42
C VAL A 480 -22.84 6.79 -13.70
N TYR A 481 -23.56 5.86 -13.08
CA TYR A 481 -23.02 4.76 -12.27
C TYR A 481 -22.65 3.55 -13.14
N ASP A 482 -21.54 3.65 -13.88
CA ASP A 482 -21.07 2.63 -14.83
C ASP A 482 -20.03 1.66 -14.25
N ALA A 483 -19.64 1.79 -12.98
CA ALA A 483 -18.61 0.93 -12.37
C ALA A 483 -19.15 -0.44 -11.91
N ASP A 484 -20.27 -0.47 -11.16
CA ASP A 484 -20.70 -1.67 -10.43
C ASP A 484 -22.01 -2.30 -10.93
N ARG A 485 -22.86 -1.54 -11.65
CA ARG A 485 -24.22 -1.98 -12.02
C ARG A 485 -24.38 -2.37 -13.48
N VAL A 486 -23.28 -2.64 -14.19
CA VAL A 486 -23.36 -3.13 -15.57
C VAL A 486 -23.60 -4.64 -15.55
N LEU A 487 -24.87 -5.03 -15.66
CA LEU A 487 -25.24 -6.41 -15.96
C LEU A 487 -24.75 -6.74 -17.39
N TYR A 488 -23.63 -7.46 -17.48
CA TYR A 488 -23.17 -7.99 -18.75
C TYR A 488 -23.93 -9.27 -19.07
N ALA A 489 -24.54 -9.34 -20.26
CA ALA A 489 -25.20 -10.54 -20.72
C ALA A 489 -24.16 -11.63 -21.05
N GLY A 490 -24.34 -12.83 -20.48
CA GLY A 490 -23.51 -14.01 -20.78
C GLY A 490 -22.29 -14.20 -19.88
N GLU A 491 -21.65 -15.36 -20.06
CA GLU A 491 -20.41 -15.72 -19.37
C GLU A 491 -19.26 -14.77 -19.77
N THR A 492 -18.36 -14.49 -18.83
CA THR A 492 -17.18 -13.66 -19.10
C THR A 492 -16.29 -14.39 -20.13
N PRO A 493 -15.93 -13.75 -21.25
CA PRO A 493 -15.02 -14.35 -22.22
C PRO A 493 -13.67 -14.71 -21.58
N ASP A 494 -13.29 -15.98 -21.65
CA ASP A 494 -11.99 -16.45 -21.13
C ASP A 494 -11.00 -16.67 -22.27
N PHE A 495 -9.97 -15.83 -22.31
CA PHE A 495 -8.88 -15.94 -23.28
C PHE A 495 -8.11 -17.26 -23.14
N GLY A 496 -7.95 -17.77 -21.91
CA GLY A 496 -7.24 -19.03 -21.66
C GLY A 496 -7.93 -20.19 -22.36
N ALA A 497 -9.25 -20.33 -22.14
CA ALA A 497 -10.08 -21.33 -22.79
C ALA A 497 -10.11 -21.17 -24.32
N TYR A 498 -10.21 -19.93 -24.82
CA TYR A 498 -10.19 -19.66 -26.25
C TYR A 498 -8.85 -20.06 -26.91
N ARG A 499 -7.72 -19.69 -26.29
CA ARG A 499 -6.39 -20.10 -26.75
C ARG A 499 -6.25 -21.62 -26.75
N GLU A 500 -6.74 -22.32 -25.72
CA GLU A 500 -6.69 -23.77 -25.67
C GLU A 500 -7.47 -24.40 -26.82
N LYS A 501 -8.67 -23.89 -27.12
CA LYS A 501 -9.49 -24.29 -28.27
C LYS A 501 -8.77 -24.06 -29.61
N CYS A 502 -8.16 -22.89 -29.82
CA CYS A 502 -7.36 -22.64 -31.03
C CYS A 502 -6.14 -23.58 -31.11
N ASN A 503 -5.54 -23.93 -29.97
CA ASN A 503 -4.38 -24.81 -29.90
C ASN A 503 -4.74 -26.31 -30.03
N GLU A 504 -6.02 -26.69 -30.08
CA GLU A 504 -6.43 -28.08 -30.36
C GLU A 504 -6.16 -28.49 -31.81
N SER A 505 -6.29 -27.55 -32.75
CA SER A 505 -6.05 -27.76 -34.18
C SER A 505 -4.57 -27.60 -34.58
N MET A 506 -3.68 -27.42 -33.61
CA MET A 506 -2.25 -27.18 -33.85
C MET A 506 -1.56 -28.44 -34.41
N LYS A 507 -0.85 -28.28 -35.53
CA LYS A 507 -0.13 -29.35 -36.23
C LYS A 507 1.24 -28.88 -36.73
N GLN A 508 2.03 -29.81 -37.23
CA GLN A 508 3.29 -29.47 -37.90
C GLN A 508 3.01 -28.52 -39.09
N GLY A 509 3.83 -27.47 -39.22
CA GLY A 509 3.66 -26.42 -40.22
C GLY A 509 2.68 -25.30 -39.86
N SER A 510 1.93 -25.42 -38.75
CA SER A 510 1.05 -24.34 -38.27
C SER A 510 1.84 -23.09 -37.91
N VAL A 511 1.27 -21.93 -38.18
CA VAL A 511 1.82 -20.62 -37.80
C VAL A 511 1.40 -20.27 -36.37
N THR A 512 2.38 -19.86 -35.57
CA THR A 512 2.16 -19.53 -34.15
C THR A 512 2.89 -18.26 -33.74
N VAL A 513 2.43 -17.67 -32.64
CA VAL A 513 3.08 -16.56 -31.92
C VAL A 513 3.33 -16.96 -30.46
N GLY A 514 4.38 -16.38 -29.84
CA GLY A 514 4.78 -16.61 -28.43
C GLY A 514 6.10 -17.37 -28.24
N GLN A 515 6.60 -18.02 -29.30
CA GLN A 515 7.86 -18.76 -29.28
C GLN A 515 9.10 -17.88 -29.03
N GLU A 516 9.11 -16.65 -29.58
CA GLU A 516 10.20 -15.70 -29.42
C GLU A 516 10.29 -15.21 -27.97
N GLU A 517 9.18 -14.73 -27.41
CA GLU A 517 9.13 -14.29 -26.00
C GLU A 517 9.57 -15.41 -25.04
N TYR A 518 9.13 -16.65 -25.29
CA TYR A 518 9.55 -17.80 -24.49
C TYR A 518 11.06 -18.05 -24.59
N TRP A 519 11.61 -17.94 -25.80
CA TRP A 519 13.04 -18.09 -26.04
C TRP A 519 13.86 -16.98 -25.36
N GLU A 520 13.47 -15.71 -25.51
CA GLU A 520 14.13 -14.56 -24.88
C GLU A 520 14.14 -14.67 -23.35
N LYS A 521 13.03 -15.09 -22.73
CA LYS A 521 12.98 -15.33 -21.27
C LYS A 521 13.94 -16.43 -20.86
N LYS A 522 14.05 -17.49 -21.66
CA LYS A 522 14.96 -18.61 -21.39
C LYS A 522 16.42 -18.18 -21.54
N GLU A 523 16.74 -17.36 -22.53
CA GLU A 523 18.08 -16.79 -22.70
C GLU A 523 18.41 -15.77 -21.61
N ALA A 524 17.43 -14.99 -21.14
CA ALA A 524 17.62 -14.07 -20.02
C ALA A 524 18.01 -14.80 -18.73
N VAL A 525 17.36 -15.92 -18.41
CA VAL A 525 17.74 -16.77 -17.27
C VAL A 525 19.17 -17.31 -17.43
N LYS A 526 19.56 -17.72 -18.65
CA LYS A 526 20.95 -18.16 -18.90
C LYS A 526 21.95 -17.02 -18.74
N TYR A 527 21.63 -15.84 -19.24
CA TYR A 527 22.45 -14.64 -19.13
C TYR A 527 22.65 -14.25 -17.67
N MET A 528 21.58 -14.27 -16.87
CA MET A 528 21.61 -13.98 -15.43
C MET A 528 22.37 -15.03 -14.60
N ASN A 529 22.45 -16.27 -15.07
CA ASN A 529 23.25 -17.33 -14.45
C ASN A 529 24.71 -17.36 -14.98
N GLY A 530 25.06 -16.46 -15.90
CA GLY A 530 26.38 -16.38 -16.50
C GLY A 530 27.38 -15.57 -15.67
N PRO A 531 28.69 -15.70 -15.97
CA PRO A 531 29.75 -14.94 -15.29
C PRO A 531 29.69 -13.43 -15.56
N CYS A 532 28.97 -13.01 -16.60
CA CYS A 532 28.78 -11.60 -16.98
C CYS A 532 27.41 -11.04 -16.56
N ALA A 533 26.72 -11.70 -15.63
CA ALA A 533 25.41 -11.25 -15.17
C ALA A 533 25.53 -9.91 -14.43
N PRO A 534 24.64 -8.93 -14.70
CA PRO A 534 24.61 -7.68 -13.96
C PRO A 534 24.23 -7.93 -12.50
N THR A 535 24.97 -7.33 -11.56
CA THR A 535 24.72 -7.50 -10.12
C THR A 535 23.53 -6.69 -9.60
N ASN A 536 23.11 -5.65 -10.34
CA ASN A 536 22.23 -4.62 -9.81
C ASN A 536 20.82 -4.63 -10.44
N TYR A 537 20.55 -5.55 -11.38
CA TYR A 537 19.21 -5.69 -11.98
C TYR A 537 18.98 -7.06 -12.60
N ILE A 538 17.71 -7.43 -12.75
CA ILE A 538 17.29 -8.71 -13.35
C ILE A 538 16.85 -8.45 -14.79
N VAL A 539 17.57 -9.04 -15.75
CA VAL A 539 17.17 -9.09 -17.15
C VAL A 539 16.02 -10.09 -17.31
N LYS A 540 14.86 -9.65 -17.81
CA LYS A 540 13.67 -10.51 -17.99
C LYS A 540 13.55 -11.12 -19.38
N ARG A 541 14.03 -10.41 -20.41
CA ARG A 541 14.11 -10.84 -21.81
C ARG A 541 15.51 -10.52 -22.32
N HIS A 542 16.11 -11.43 -23.08
CA HIS A 542 17.46 -11.24 -23.60
C HIS A 542 17.57 -11.89 -24.98
N GLN A 543 17.89 -11.09 -25.99
CA GLN A 543 18.24 -11.56 -27.32
C GLN A 543 19.77 -11.52 -27.47
N PRO A 544 20.46 -12.68 -27.57
CA PRO A 544 21.90 -12.71 -27.78
C PRO A 544 22.29 -12.11 -29.13
N SER A 545 23.36 -11.31 -29.16
CA SER A 545 23.90 -10.73 -30.41
C SER A 545 24.23 -11.82 -31.45
N GLY A 546 23.88 -11.62 -32.72
CA GLY A 546 24.11 -12.61 -33.79
C GLY A 546 23.20 -13.85 -33.73
N ASN A 547 22.21 -13.87 -32.83
CA ASN A 547 21.17 -14.90 -32.80
C ASN A 547 19.79 -14.27 -33.05
N PRO A 548 19.21 -14.41 -34.25
CA PRO A 548 17.94 -13.77 -34.58
C PRO A 548 16.76 -14.37 -33.80
N GLY A 549 16.90 -15.58 -33.26
CA GLY A 549 15.80 -16.28 -32.58
C GLY A 549 14.85 -16.99 -33.56
N PRO A 550 13.79 -17.62 -33.03
CA PRO A 550 12.77 -18.29 -33.86
C PRO A 550 11.88 -17.33 -34.65
N GLY A 551 11.99 -16.01 -34.43
CA GLY A 551 11.15 -14.97 -35.04
C GLY A 551 9.78 -14.82 -34.36
N PHE A 552 9.16 -13.66 -34.54
CA PHE A 552 7.89 -13.28 -33.90
C PHE A 552 6.71 -14.14 -34.36
N LEU A 553 6.62 -14.40 -35.67
CA LEU A 553 5.75 -15.41 -36.27
C LEU A 553 6.60 -16.52 -36.85
N ALA A 554 6.35 -17.76 -36.41
CA ALA A 554 7.11 -18.92 -36.83
C ALA A 554 6.20 -20.08 -37.19
N ARG A 555 6.66 -20.92 -38.13
CA ARG A 555 6.05 -22.22 -38.42
C ARG A 555 6.62 -23.28 -37.49
N ILE A 556 5.76 -24.18 -37.03
CA ILE A 556 6.18 -25.32 -36.22
C ILE A 556 6.96 -26.31 -37.10
N ASP A 557 8.26 -26.49 -36.82
CA ASP A 557 9.12 -27.47 -37.50
C ASP A 557 8.71 -28.90 -37.11
N ARG A 558 8.52 -29.15 -35.81
CA ARG A 558 8.06 -30.46 -35.30
C ARG A 558 7.05 -30.30 -34.18
N TRP A 559 5.93 -31.02 -34.27
CA TRP A 559 4.88 -31.05 -33.25
C TRP A 559 4.84 -32.39 -32.52
N ALA A 560 4.97 -32.37 -31.19
CA ALA A 560 4.87 -33.54 -30.33
C ALA A 560 3.49 -33.56 -29.64
N SER A 561 2.49 -34.11 -30.33
CA SER A 561 1.07 -34.09 -29.92
C SER A 561 0.81 -34.67 -28.53
N ARG A 562 1.43 -35.81 -28.17
CA ARG A 562 1.23 -36.48 -26.88
C ARG A 562 1.64 -35.64 -25.67
N VAL A 563 2.65 -34.78 -25.81
CA VAL A 563 3.19 -33.94 -24.72
C VAL A 563 2.89 -32.46 -24.92
N ARG A 564 2.14 -32.11 -25.98
CA ARG A 564 1.78 -30.73 -26.39
C ARG A 564 2.98 -29.78 -26.41
N LYS A 565 4.03 -30.14 -27.16
CA LYS A 565 5.24 -29.32 -27.35
C LYS A 565 5.56 -29.10 -28.83
N ALA A 566 5.89 -27.86 -29.19
CA ALA A 566 6.36 -27.47 -30.51
C ALA A 566 7.87 -27.23 -30.49
N THR A 567 8.55 -27.67 -31.54
CA THR A 567 9.96 -27.37 -31.79
C THR A 567 10.07 -26.39 -32.94
N TYR A 568 10.89 -25.35 -32.74
CA TYR A 568 11.27 -24.38 -33.76
C TYR A 568 12.77 -24.48 -33.99
N ARG A 569 13.20 -24.38 -35.24
CA ARG A 569 14.60 -24.40 -35.65
C ARG A 569 14.90 -23.18 -36.53
N TRP A 570 16.08 -22.62 -36.36
CA TRP A 570 16.57 -21.48 -37.13
C TRP A 570 18.10 -21.46 -37.15
N GLU A 571 18.65 -20.60 -38.01
CA GLU A 571 20.08 -20.42 -38.15
C GLU A 571 20.59 -19.22 -37.35
N ARG A 572 21.74 -19.38 -36.68
CA ARG A 572 22.43 -18.29 -35.99
C ARG A 572 23.87 -18.15 -36.44
N GLU A 573 24.41 -16.94 -36.29
CA GLU A 573 25.82 -16.68 -36.53
C GLU A 573 26.68 -17.34 -35.45
N ARG A 574 27.83 -17.87 -35.88
CA ARG A 574 28.83 -18.45 -34.99
C ARG A 574 29.68 -17.31 -34.40
N GLN A 575 29.56 -17.08 -33.09
CA GLN A 575 30.31 -16.03 -32.39
C GLN A 575 31.80 -16.38 -32.12
N THR A 576 32.20 -17.65 -32.19
CA THR A 576 33.58 -18.08 -31.92
C THR A 576 34.47 -17.87 -33.14
N TYR A 577 35.45 -16.96 -33.04
CA TYR A 577 36.52 -16.81 -34.03
C TYR A 577 37.52 -17.95 -33.91
N GLN A 578 37.45 -18.92 -34.82
CA GLN A 578 38.34 -20.08 -34.83
C GLN A 578 39.64 -19.71 -35.57
N TRP A 579 40.56 -19.05 -34.87
CA TRP A 579 41.82 -18.50 -35.40
C TRP A 579 42.70 -19.51 -36.18
N TYR A 580 42.53 -20.82 -35.95
CA TYR A 580 43.33 -21.88 -36.58
C TYR A 580 42.85 -22.31 -37.98
N TYR A 581 41.60 -22.04 -38.34
CA TYR A 581 41.05 -22.42 -39.65
C TYR A 581 40.52 -21.14 -40.32
N ARG A 582 41.28 -20.59 -41.27
CA ARG A 582 40.93 -19.38 -42.07
C ARG A 582 39.71 -19.60 -43.00
N GLN A 583 38.62 -20.16 -42.49
CA GLN A 583 37.34 -20.28 -43.17
C GLN A 583 36.24 -19.85 -42.20
N ARG A 584 35.46 -18.82 -42.58
CA ARG A 584 34.18 -18.54 -41.94
C ARG A 584 33.30 -19.79 -42.17
N THR A 585 33.23 -20.65 -41.16
CA THR A 585 32.32 -21.80 -41.17
C THR A 585 30.90 -21.28 -41.01
N GLY A 586 29.98 -21.81 -41.83
CA GLY A 586 28.63 -21.30 -42.04
C GLY A 586 27.72 -21.26 -40.80
N PRO A 587 26.45 -20.84 -40.99
CA PRO A 587 25.47 -20.72 -39.92
C PRO A 587 25.29 -22.01 -39.11
N ILE A 588 24.97 -21.87 -37.82
CA ILE A 588 24.69 -22.99 -36.93
C ILE A 588 23.18 -23.14 -36.78
N GLN A 589 22.67 -24.32 -37.09
CA GLN A 589 21.30 -24.73 -36.79
C GLN A 589 21.09 -24.85 -35.28
N THR A 590 20.13 -24.08 -34.75
CA THR A 590 19.73 -24.07 -33.35
C THR A 590 18.21 -24.22 -33.24
N GLY A 591 17.69 -24.49 -32.04
CA GLY A 591 16.25 -24.63 -31.85
C GLY A 591 15.78 -24.48 -30.41
N VAL A 592 14.48 -24.27 -30.25
CA VAL A 592 13.80 -24.19 -28.95
C VAL A 592 12.57 -25.07 -28.94
N VAL A 593 12.32 -25.71 -27.79
CA VAL A 593 11.12 -26.50 -27.54
C VAL A 593 10.21 -25.70 -26.61
N VAL A 594 8.99 -25.41 -27.07
CA VAL A 594 8.01 -24.55 -26.40
C VAL A 594 6.74 -25.36 -26.08
N PRO A 595 6.21 -25.29 -24.85
CA PRO A 595 4.92 -25.90 -24.53
C PRO A 595 3.76 -25.14 -25.20
N ALA A 596 2.71 -25.85 -25.60
CA ALA A 596 1.53 -25.28 -26.24
C ALA A 596 0.85 -24.17 -25.43
N SER A 597 0.96 -24.23 -24.10
CA SER A 597 0.41 -23.22 -23.18
C SER A 597 1.11 -21.85 -23.25
N GLN A 598 2.23 -21.75 -23.97
CA GLN A 598 2.96 -20.50 -24.23
C GLN A 598 2.83 -20.05 -25.68
N LEU A 599 2.05 -20.76 -26.49
CA LEU A 599 1.86 -20.51 -27.91
C LEU A 599 0.42 -20.15 -28.19
N PHE A 600 0.20 -19.38 -29.25
CA PHE A 600 -1.12 -19.10 -29.81
C PHE A 600 -1.14 -19.49 -31.29
N ASN A 601 -2.09 -20.35 -31.66
CA ASN A 601 -2.27 -20.83 -33.03
C ASN A 601 -2.93 -19.76 -33.90
N VAL A 602 -2.13 -19.12 -34.76
CA VAL A 602 -2.57 -18.03 -35.63
C VAL A 602 -3.42 -18.54 -36.79
N ASP A 603 -3.18 -19.77 -37.27
CA ASP A 603 -3.96 -20.35 -38.36
C ASP A 603 -5.40 -20.67 -37.96
N ALA A 604 -5.65 -20.93 -36.67
CA ALA A 604 -6.97 -21.25 -36.14
C ALA A 604 -7.80 -20.01 -35.75
N TYR A 605 -7.18 -18.83 -35.78
CA TYR A 605 -7.80 -17.57 -35.44
C TYR A 605 -8.66 -17.05 -36.60
N GLN A 606 -9.88 -16.58 -36.31
CA GLN A 606 -10.74 -15.93 -37.31
C GLN A 606 -10.64 -14.40 -37.20
N PRO A 607 -10.48 -13.66 -38.31
CA PRO A 607 -10.43 -12.20 -38.29
C PRO A 607 -11.63 -11.58 -37.57
N GLY A 608 -11.37 -10.73 -36.58
CA GLY A 608 -12.38 -10.12 -35.73
C GLY A 608 -12.69 -10.87 -34.42
N ASP A 609 -12.12 -12.05 -34.16
CA ASP A 609 -12.29 -12.78 -32.90
C ASP A 609 -11.79 -11.98 -31.69
N TYR A 610 -10.87 -11.02 -31.87
CA TYR A 610 -10.45 -10.13 -30.79
C TYR A 610 -11.58 -9.26 -30.23
N LYS A 611 -12.62 -8.97 -31.02
CA LYS A 611 -13.73 -8.09 -30.62
C LYS A 611 -14.51 -8.64 -29.44
N GLN A 612 -14.69 -9.96 -29.35
CA GLN A 612 -15.40 -10.60 -28.24
C GLN A 612 -14.76 -10.28 -26.88
N PHE A 613 -13.44 -10.08 -26.85
CA PHE A 613 -12.72 -9.74 -25.62
C PHE A 613 -12.47 -8.23 -25.46
N PHE A 614 -12.54 -7.45 -26.53
CA PHE A 614 -12.31 -6.01 -26.47
C PHE A 614 -13.60 -5.24 -26.13
N GLU A 615 -14.73 -5.69 -26.68
CA GLU A 615 -16.03 -5.06 -26.45
C GLU A 615 -16.48 -5.25 -25.01
N ASP A 616 -16.22 -6.42 -24.41
CA ASP A 616 -16.52 -6.71 -23.01
C ASP A 616 -15.59 -5.93 -22.06
N PRO A 617 -16.10 -5.03 -21.20
CA PRO A 617 -15.29 -4.29 -20.25
C PRO A 617 -14.63 -5.15 -19.16
N ARG A 618 -15.12 -6.36 -18.90
CA ARG A 618 -14.60 -7.29 -17.87
C ARG A 618 -13.21 -7.83 -18.25
N THR A 619 -12.95 -8.00 -19.54
CA THR A 619 -11.70 -8.55 -20.09
C THR A 619 -10.65 -7.47 -20.35
N ARG A 620 -11.01 -6.19 -20.34
CA ARG A 620 -10.09 -5.06 -20.62
C ARG A 620 -8.89 -4.99 -19.69
N ALA A 621 -9.06 -5.25 -18.39
CA ALA A 621 -7.95 -5.22 -17.42
C ALA A 621 -6.90 -6.32 -17.67
N GLY A 622 -7.29 -7.43 -18.33
CA GLY A 622 -6.40 -8.50 -18.73
C GLY A 622 -5.87 -8.36 -20.16
N TYR A 623 -6.45 -7.45 -20.95
CA TYR A 623 -6.28 -7.35 -22.40
C TYR A 623 -4.81 -7.30 -22.82
N LEU A 624 -4.02 -6.42 -22.19
CA LEU A 624 -2.60 -6.23 -22.54
C LEU A 624 -1.76 -7.50 -22.44
N LYS A 625 -2.17 -8.51 -21.65
CA LYS A 625 -1.42 -9.76 -21.50
C LYS A 625 -1.51 -10.67 -22.73
N TRP A 626 -2.56 -10.52 -23.54
CA TRP A 626 -2.85 -11.42 -24.66
C TRP A 626 -3.20 -10.69 -25.95
N SER A 627 -3.37 -9.37 -25.91
CA SER A 627 -3.65 -8.51 -27.05
C SER A 627 -2.61 -8.63 -28.15
N GLU A 628 -1.34 -8.77 -27.76
CA GLU A 628 -0.23 -8.93 -28.70
C GLU A 628 -0.43 -10.16 -29.59
N MET A 629 -0.89 -11.27 -29.01
CA MET A 629 -1.14 -12.52 -29.75
C MET A 629 -2.32 -12.39 -30.73
N LEU A 630 -3.42 -11.79 -30.28
CA LEU A 630 -4.62 -11.60 -31.10
C LEU A 630 -4.39 -10.60 -32.24
N LEU A 631 -3.73 -9.48 -31.95
CA LEU A 631 -3.43 -8.46 -32.97
C LEU A 631 -2.37 -8.94 -33.95
N ALA A 632 -1.37 -9.72 -33.51
CA ALA A 632 -0.44 -10.37 -34.42
C ALA A 632 -1.16 -11.33 -35.38
N ALA A 633 -2.16 -12.07 -34.89
CA ALA A 633 -2.97 -12.92 -35.75
C ALA A 633 -3.83 -12.12 -36.73
N GLU A 634 -4.45 -11.02 -36.28
CA GLU A 634 -5.20 -10.11 -37.16
C GLU A 634 -4.31 -9.51 -38.26
N GLU A 635 -3.11 -9.02 -37.91
CA GLU A 635 -2.15 -8.47 -38.88
C GLU A 635 -1.63 -9.53 -39.87
N TYR A 636 -1.49 -10.78 -39.43
CA TYR A 636 -1.14 -11.91 -40.29
C TYR A 636 -2.22 -12.19 -41.33
N HIS A 637 -3.48 -12.32 -40.91
CA HIS A 637 -4.61 -12.55 -41.83
C HIS A 637 -4.89 -11.34 -42.73
N ALA A 638 -4.59 -10.12 -42.27
CA ALA A 638 -4.65 -8.91 -43.09
C ALA A 638 -3.48 -8.79 -44.09
N GLY A 639 -2.45 -9.64 -43.99
CA GLY A 639 -1.27 -9.62 -44.86
C GLY A 639 -0.22 -8.57 -44.52
N ASN A 640 -0.38 -7.85 -43.41
CA ASN A 640 0.55 -6.83 -42.94
C ASN A 640 1.79 -7.45 -42.27
N LEU A 641 1.63 -8.62 -41.64
CA LEU A 641 2.70 -9.35 -40.98
C LEU A 641 2.97 -10.66 -41.72
N LYS A 642 4.23 -10.89 -42.07
CA LYS A 642 4.66 -12.12 -42.76
C LYS A 642 5.37 -13.02 -41.78
N VAL A 643 5.25 -14.33 -42.00
CA VAL A 643 6.13 -15.29 -41.32
C VAL A 643 7.54 -15.04 -41.81
N ASP A 644 8.50 -14.95 -40.90
CA ASP A 644 9.91 -14.94 -41.24
C ASP A 644 10.25 -16.30 -41.87
N GLN A 645 10.13 -16.39 -43.20
CA GLN A 645 10.50 -17.58 -43.95
C GLN A 645 12.00 -17.50 -44.25
N GLU A 646 12.72 -18.49 -43.72
CA GLU A 646 14.08 -18.91 -44.08
C GLU A 646 15.12 -17.77 -44.13
N LYS A 647 15.81 -17.57 -43.00
CA LYS A 647 17.19 -17.08 -42.99
C LYS A 647 18.14 -18.24 -42.77
#